data_AF-A0AAP0D6A5-F1
#
_entry.id   AF-A0AAP0D6A5-F1
#
_cell.length_a   1.000
_cell.length_b   1.000
_cell.length_c   1.000
_cell.angle_alpha   90.00
_cell.angle_beta   90.00
_cell.angle_gamma   90.00
#
_symmetry.space_group_name_H-M   'P 1'
#
loop_
_entity.id
_entity.type
_entity.pdbx_description
1 polymer ?
#
loop_
_entity_poly.entity_id
_entity_poly.type
_entity_poly.pdbx_seq_one_letter_code
_entity_poly.pdbx_strand_id
1 'polypeptide(L)'
;MKRVLTTPAFRLRQSLARPAAMTIASDQVNSETLWQYQILDPNGELVTRWNHFFLVMCLVSLFIDPLYFYLPYVGGDTCMTTDNAAAIAINTWRSFADVFFILHIIMKFRTAFIAPSSKVFGRGELVMDKRQIARRYLKSDFIIDVAASLPLPQIVHELIIPATKRNSEDHANNTLSLIVLIQYIPRLFVIFPLNQRIIKSTGFVAKTAWAGAAYNLLLYMLASHVLGASWYLMSIGRQHSCWQQGCKEDMASKVCISFLDCNSVNKPERKKWLESTSLRTLCDASNETSPFKFGMFADAFTSEVASSKFFEKYLYCLWWGLRNLSSYGQNLDTSIYIGETLFCSAICIGGLILFAQLIGNMQTYLQSMTVRLEEWRIKKRDTEEWMRHRQLPEDLQDRVRRFVQYKWLATRGVDEEFMLQSLPIDLRREIQRHLCLNLVRRVPFFSQMDDNLLDAICERLVSSLSTEGTYIVREDDPVSEMLFIIRGQLESSTTDGGRSGFFNSITLRPGDFCGEELLTWALLPNATNYPSSTRSVRTLTEVEGFALRAEDLKFVANQFKYLHSKKLQHAFRYYSHQWRTWGACFIQAAWRKYKRRKLAKELLLQENAESGSGGSSPLSDGQGGSQQFGVGATMMASKFAANTRRGIGDHKVTSVDSSTSLKMPQLFKPDEPRF
;
A
#
# COMPACT_ATOMS: atom_id res chain seq x y z
N MET A 1 70.13 19.81 12.87
CA MET A 1 70.35 19.63 14.33
C MET A 1 70.12 18.15 14.63
N LYS A 2 71.20 17.44 15.02
CA LYS A 2 71.37 16.07 15.58
C LYS A 2 70.21 15.06 15.37
N ARG A 3 70.36 14.06 14.48
CA ARG A 3 71.05 12.74 14.64
C ARG A 3 70.24 11.72 15.49
N VAL A 4 70.10 10.42 15.20
CA VAL A 4 70.38 9.53 14.05
C VAL A 4 70.11 8.07 14.52
N LEU A 5 69.71 7.16 13.61
CA LEU A 5 69.88 5.67 13.63
C LEU A 5 69.03 4.87 14.65
N THR A 6 68.53 3.63 14.44
CA THR A 6 68.82 2.56 13.45
C THR A 6 67.75 1.46 13.53
N THR A 7 67.38 0.89 12.38
CA THR A 7 66.83 -0.47 12.10
C THR A 7 67.86 -1.58 12.49
N PRO A 8 67.58 -2.93 12.55
CA PRO A 8 66.83 -3.69 11.52
C PRO A 8 66.12 -5.03 11.89
N ALA A 9 65.24 -5.43 10.95
CA ALA A 9 64.95 -6.74 10.34
C ALA A 9 65.16 -8.11 11.06
N PHE A 10 64.18 -9.01 10.83
CA PHE A 10 64.29 -10.32 10.13
C PHE A 10 63.83 -11.60 10.88
N ARG A 11 62.70 -12.15 10.37
CA ARG A 11 62.34 -13.56 10.05
C ARG A 11 62.23 -14.71 11.09
N LEU A 12 61.23 -15.56 10.76
CA LEU A 12 60.99 -16.99 11.07
C LEU A 12 60.51 -17.31 12.49
N ARG A 13 59.65 -18.31 12.79
CA ARG A 13 58.65 -19.19 12.14
C ARG A 13 58.17 -20.13 13.27
N GLN A 14 56.89 -20.53 13.29
CA GLN A 14 56.32 -21.65 14.09
C GLN A 14 56.30 -21.44 15.63
N SER A 15 55.31 -21.86 16.41
CA SER A 15 54.12 -22.71 16.27
C SER A 15 53.14 -22.27 17.38
N LEU A 16 51.84 -22.28 17.17
CA LEU A 16 50.97 -23.28 17.80
C LEU A 16 49.59 -23.22 17.15
N ALA A 17 49.12 -24.39 16.76
CA ALA A 17 47.94 -24.62 15.96
C ALA A 17 46.63 -24.27 16.68
N ARG A 18 45.66 -23.77 15.90
CA ARG A 18 44.23 -23.87 16.20
C ARG A 18 43.80 -25.34 16.17
N PRO A 19 43.03 -25.83 17.15
CA PRO A 19 41.97 -26.79 16.89
C PRO A 19 40.67 -26.04 16.57
N ALA A 20 39.88 -26.66 15.71
CA ALA A 20 38.64 -26.16 15.16
C ALA A 20 37.63 -25.74 16.24
N ALA A 21 37.02 -24.56 16.05
CA ALA A 21 35.78 -24.23 16.74
C ALA A 21 34.68 -25.17 16.22
N MET A 22 34.42 -26.20 17.03
CA MET A 22 33.27 -27.05 16.96
C MET A 22 32.02 -26.16 16.98
N THR A 23 31.19 -26.34 15.95
CA THR A 23 29.83 -25.82 15.87
C THR A 23 29.08 -26.26 17.13
N ILE A 24 28.97 -25.38 18.12
CA ILE A 24 28.02 -25.57 19.21
C ILE A 24 26.67 -25.24 18.61
N ALA A 25 25.93 -26.31 18.34
CA ALA A 25 24.52 -26.28 18.08
C ALA A 25 23.84 -25.33 19.08
N SER A 26 22.95 -24.50 18.55
CA SER A 26 22.01 -23.70 19.32
C SER A 26 21.15 -24.64 20.18
N ASP A 27 21.63 -24.97 21.37
CA ASP A 27 20.78 -25.52 22.42
C ASP A 27 19.82 -24.40 22.82
N GLN A 28 18.57 -24.60 22.41
CA GLN A 28 17.39 -23.93 22.93
C GLN A 28 17.35 -24.17 24.45
N VAL A 29 17.99 -23.28 25.21
CA VAL A 29 17.64 -23.10 26.62
C VAL A 29 16.32 -22.36 26.65
N ASN A 30 15.23 -23.11 26.54
CA ASN A 30 13.92 -22.70 27.04
C ASN A 30 14.03 -22.62 28.56
N SER A 31 14.64 -21.54 29.07
CA SER A 31 14.34 -21.10 30.42
C SER A 31 12.93 -20.51 30.36
N GLU A 32 11.95 -21.23 30.89
CA GLU A 32 10.68 -20.63 31.29
C GLU A 32 11.00 -19.58 32.36
N THR A 33 11.34 -18.37 31.92
CA THR A 33 11.43 -17.22 32.80
C THR A 33 10.03 -17.01 33.35
N LEU A 34 9.85 -17.32 34.64
CA LEU A 34 8.65 -16.99 35.39
C LEU A 34 8.22 -15.56 35.03
N TRP A 35 6.95 -15.36 34.65
CA TRP A 35 6.39 -14.05 34.25
C TRP A 35 6.76 -12.91 35.23
N GLN A 36 6.99 -13.26 36.50
CA GLN A 36 7.48 -12.37 37.55
C GLN A 36 8.84 -11.70 37.28
N TYR A 37 9.67 -12.20 36.36
CA TYR A 37 10.98 -11.63 36.02
C TYR A 37 11.04 -10.97 34.65
N GLN A 38 10.04 -11.17 33.79
CA GLN A 38 10.03 -10.65 32.43
C GLN A 38 9.68 -9.16 32.40
N ILE A 39 10.42 -8.41 31.58
CA ILE A 39 10.14 -7.01 31.27
C ILE A 39 9.62 -6.96 29.86
N LEU A 40 8.51 -6.26 29.67
CA LEU A 40 7.78 -6.23 28.42
C LEU A 40 8.34 -5.16 27.50
N ASP A 41 8.56 -5.52 26.24
CA ASP A 41 8.88 -4.57 25.19
C ASP A 41 7.64 -3.68 24.91
N PRO A 42 7.76 -2.35 24.96
CA PRO A 42 6.66 -1.44 24.65
C PRO A 42 6.08 -1.61 23.23
N ASN A 43 6.88 -2.10 22.27
CA ASN A 43 6.43 -2.39 20.90
C ASN A 43 6.02 -3.85 20.71
N GLY A 44 6.05 -4.65 21.78
CA GLY A 44 5.65 -6.05 21.74
C GLY A 44 4.16 -6.20 21.43
N GLU A 45 3.80 -7.31 20.78
CA GLU A 45 2.42 -7.59 20.42
C GLU A 45 1.49 -7.69 21.65
N LEU A 46 1.98 -8.27 22.75
CA LEU A 46 1.26 -8.37 24.02
C LEU A 46 0.87 -6.99 24.58
N VAL A 47 1.83 -6.07 24.67
CA VAL A 47 1.61 -4.71 25.19
C VAL A 47 0.66 -3.93 24.27
N THR A 48 0.82 -4.09 22.96
CA THR A 48 -0.04 -3.43 21.97
C THR A 48 -1.49 -3.92 22.06
N ARG A 49 -1.71 -5.24 22.15
CA ARG A 49 -3.04 -5.84 22.37
C ARG A 49 -3.64 -5.43 23.71
N TRP A 50 -2.84 -5.42 24.78
CA TRP A 50 -3.26 -4.96 26.10
C TRP A 50 -3.69 -3.50 26.10
N ASN A 51 -2.93 -2.60 25.44
CA ASN A 51 -3.29 -1.18 25.38
C ASN A 51 -4.62 -0.95 24.66
N HIS A 52 -4.89 -1.68 23.57
CA HIS A 52 -6.19 -1.60 22.87
C HIS A 52 -7.32 -2.16 23.74
N PHE A 53 -7.11 -3.31 24.38
CA PHE A 53 -8.09 -3.91 25.29
C PHE A 53 -8.39 -3.00 26.48
N PHE A 54 -7.35 -2.43 27.10
CA PHE A 54 -7.48 -1.49 28.20
C PHE A 54 -8.20 -0.20 27.78
N LEU A 55 -7.96 0.32 26.56
CA LEU A 55 -8.71 1.45 26.02
C LEU A 55 -10.22 1.15 25.98
N VAL A 56 -10.62 -0.04 25.52
CA VAL A 56 -12.02 -0.47 25.53
C VAL A 56 -12.56 -0.52 26.96
N MET A 57 -11.81 -1.08 27.92
CA MET A 57 -12.22 -1.12 29.32
C MET A 57 -12.34 0.29 29.94
N CYS A 58 -11.49 1.24 29.56
CA CYS A 58 -11.63 2.65 29.98
C CYS A 58 -12.93 3.27 29.45
N LEU A 59 -13.29 3.02 28.18
CA LEU A 59 -14.54 3.51 27.61
C LEU A 59 -15.77 2.90 28.29
N VAL A 60 -15.73 1.59 28.60
CA VAL A 60 -16.78 0.92 29.38
C VAL A 60 -16.88 1.53 30.78
N SER A 61 -15.77 1.80 31.45
CA SER A 61 -15.79 2.49 32.74
C SER A 61 -16.44 3.86 32.62
N LEU A 62 -16.01 4.71 31.68
CA LEU A 62 -16.60 6.04 31.49
C LEU A 62 -18.10 5.99 31.17
N PHE A 63 -18.59 4.90 30.57
CA PHE A 63 -20.02 4.69 30.36
C PHE A 63 -20.76 4.36 31.67
N ILE A 64 -20.14 3.59 32.57
CA ILE A 64 -20.74 3.20 33.85
C ILE A 64 -20.84 4.37 34.83
N ASP A 65 -19.82 5.25 34.89
CA ASP A 65 -19.75 6.35 35.86
C ASP A 65 -21.02 7.24 35.89
N PRO A 66 -21.57 7.74 34.77
CA PRO A 66 -22.78 8.57 34.79
C PRO A 66 -24.06 7.81 35.19
N LEU A 67 -24.06 6.47 35.21
CA LEU A 67 -25.25 5.71 35.62
C LEU A 67 -25.63 5.96 37.08
N TYR A 68 -24.67 6.33 37.93
CA TYR A 68 -24.93 6.75 39.31
C TYR A 68 -25.86 7.96 39.40
N PHE A 69 -25.93 8.79 38.36
CA PHE A 69 -26.80 9.97 38.33
C PHE A 69 -28.28 9.62 38.23
N TYR A 70 -28.62 8.40 37.79
CA TYR A 70 -30.01 7.92 37.70
C TYR A 70 -30.53 7.26 38.98
N LEU A 71 -29.68 7.10 40.01
CA LEU A 71 -30.05 6.49 41.28
C LEU A 71 -31.16 7.23 42.05
N PRO A 72 -31.11 8.56 42.21
CA PRO A 72 -32.20 9.28 42.85
C PRO A 72 -33.37 9.38 41.88
N TYR A 73 -34.59 9.14 42.37
CA TYR A 73 -35.80 9.27 41.58
C TYR A 73 -36.95 9.83 42.42
N VAL A 74 -37.95 10.41 41.76
CA VAL A 74 -39.09 11.05 42.41
C VAL A 74 -40.30 10.13 42.28
N GLY A 75 -40.84 9.71 43.43
CA GLY A 75 -42.04 8.88 43.51
C GLY A 75 -43.33 9.71 43.34
N GLY A 76 -44.42 9.03 42.99
CA GLY A 76 -45.71 9.66 42.63
C GLY A 76 -46.38 10.51 43.72
N ASP A 77 -46.10 10.24 45.00
CA ASP A 77 -46.66 11.00 46.13
C ASP A 77 -45.75 12.15 46.59
N THR A 78 -45.06 12.88 45.68
CA THR A 78 -44.11 13.96 46.05
C THR A 78 -43.08 13.50 47.09
N CYS A 79 -42.31 12.47 46.74
CA CYS A 79 -41.23 11.96 47.57
C CYS A 79 -40.00 11.63 46.73
N MET A 80 -38.83 11.58 47.35
CA MET A 80 -37.59 11.15 46.71
C MET A 80 -36.96 9.99 47.46
N THR A 81 -36.40 9.05 46.70
CA THR A 81 -35.64 7.93 47.25
C THR A 81 -34.58 7.48 46.26
N THR A 82 -33.77 6.51 46.67
CA THR A 82 -32.64 6.00 45.90
C THR A 82 -32.92 4.55 45.50
N ASP A 83 -32.73 4.23 44.23
CA ASP A 83 -32.85 2.86 43.73
C ASP A 83 -31.64 2.01 44.18
N ASN A 84 -31.82 1.27 45.27
CA ASN A 84 -30.78 0.40 45.82
C ASN A 84 -30.45 -0.78 44.89
N ALA A 85 -31.41 -1.28 44.10
CA ALA A 85 -31.18 -2.39 43.18
C ALA A 85 -30.27 -1.96 42.02
N ALA A 86 -30.54 -0.79 41.44
CA ALA A 86 -29.67 -0.18 40.44
C ALA A 86 -28.28 0.13 41.03
N ALA A 87 -28.19 0.63 42.27
CA ALA A 87 -26.92 0.93 42.91
C ALA A 87 -26.01 -0.32 43.07
N ILE A 88 -26.58 -1.44 43.51
CA ILE A 88 -25.84 -2.72 43.64
C ILE A 88 -25.35 -3.20 42.26
N ALA A 89 -26.21 -3.13 41.24
CA ALA A 89 -25.83 -3.52 39.88
C ALA A 89 -24.69 -2.66 39.34
N ILE A 90 -24.78 -1.33 39.45
CA ILE A 90 -23.76 -0.39 38.98
C ILE A 90 -22.44 -0.60 39.74
N ASN A 91 -22.48 -0.78 41.07
CA ASN A 91 -21.29 -1.07 41.89
C ASN A 91 -20.58 -2.35 41.46
N THR A 92 -21.35 -3.39 41.10
CA THR A 92 -20.80 -4.68 40.64
C THR A 92 -20.03 -4.50 39.33
N TRP A 93 -20.65 -3.87 38.34
CA TRP A 93 -20.02 -3.61 37.04
C TRP A 93 -18.83 -2.65 37.14
N ARG A 94 -18.93 -1.62 38.00
CA ARG A 94 -17.83 -0.70 38.27
C ARG A 94 -16.63 -1.42 38.87
N SER A 95 -16.85 -2.25 39.87
CA SER A 95 -15.77 -3.00 40.55
C SER A 95 -15.05 -3.93 39.58
N PHE A 96 -15.78 -4.55 38.65
CA PHE A 96 -15.17 -5.32 37.57
C PHE A 96 -14.27 -4.47 36.67
N ALA A 97 -14.70 -3.26 36.28
CA ALA A 97 -13.89 -2.35 35.48
C ALA A 97 -12.62 -1.87 36.22
N ASP A 98 -12.71 -1.63 37.53
CA ASP A 98 -11.61 -1.13 38.38
C ASP A 98 -10.43 -2.11 38.47
N VAL A 99 -10.70 -3.42 38.42
CA VAL A 99 -9.65 -4.46 38.38
C VAL A 99 -8.69 -4.22 37.21
N PHE A 100 -9.19 -3.79 36.04
CA PHE A 100 -8.36 -3.56 34.87
C PHE A 100 -7.46 -2.33 35.01
N PHE A 101 -7.86 -1.30 35.76
CA PHE A 101 -7.01 -0.17 36.08
C PHE A 101 -5.82 -0.61 36.97
N ILE A 102 -6.07 -1.46 37.95
CA ILE A 102 -5.01 -2.04 38.81
C ILE A 102 -4.05 -2.88 37.96
N LEU A 103 -4.58 -3.77 37.12
CA LEU A 103 -3.76 -4.57 36.20
C LEU A 103 -2.94 -3.69 35.25
N HIS A 104 -3.49 -2.56 34.80
CA HIS A 104 -2.76 -1.63 33.94
C HIS A 104 -1.60 -0.93 34.66
N ILE A 105 -1.78 -0.55 35.93
CA ILE A 105 -0.68 -0.03 36.77
C ILE A 105 0.44 -1.08 36.88
N ILE A 106 0.09 -2.34 37.15
CA ILE A 106 1.05 -3.45 37.22
C ILE A 106 1.80 -3.58 35.87
N MET A 107 1.08 -3.53 34.75
CA MET A 107 1.67 -3.59 33.41
C MET A 107 2.63 -2.42 33.14
N LYS A 108 2.32 -1.19 33.57
CA LYS A 108 3.20 -0.02 33.40
C LYS A 108 4.52 -0.16 34.19
N PHE A 109 4.50 -0.75 35.39
CA PHE A 109 5.74 -1.07 36.12
C PHE A 109 6.59 -2.15 35.45
N ARG A 110 6.01 -2.94 34.54
CA ARG A 110 6.68 -4.04 33.84
C ARG A 110 7.04 -3.73 32.38
N THR A 111 6.64 -2.56 31.87
CA THR A 111 6.89 -2.18 30.48
C THR A 111 8.14 -1.30 30.40
N ALA A 112 9.08 -1.68 29.54
CA ALA A 112 10.28 -0.88 29.28
C ALA A 112 9.97 0.41 28.55
N PHE A 113 10.91 1.36 28.56
CA PHE A 113 10.76 2.63 27.85
C PHE A 113 11.99 2.92 27.00
N ILE A 114 11.76 3.69 25.93
CA ILE A 114 12.83 4.17 25.04
C ILE A 114 13.33 5.52 25.56
N ALA A 115 14.62 5.62 25.84
CA ALA A 115 15.21 6.84 26.40
C ALA A 115 15.11 8.02 25.40
N PRO A 116 14.51 9.17 25.75
CA PRO A 116 14.36 10.30 24.82
C PRO A 116 15.70 10.85 24.28
N SER A 117 16.74 10.88 25.12
CA SER A 117 18.09 11.34 24.77
C SER A 117 18.75 10.48 23.69
N SER A 118 18.40 9.21 23.61
CA SER A 118 18.95 8.26 22.64
C SER A 118 18.26 8.31 21.27
N LYS A 119 17.17 9.09 21.12
CA LYS A 119 16.44 9.22 19.85
C LYS A 119 17.10 10.15 18.83
N VAL A 120 18.16 10.87 19.23
CA VAL A 120 18.83 11.87 18.38
C VAL A 120 19.64 11.21 17.24
N PHE A 121 20.02 9.92 17.37
CA PHE A 121 20.84 9.19 16.38
C PHE A 121 20.25 7.84 15.92
N GLY A 122 18.96 7.58 16.12
CA GLY A 122 18.34 6.33 15.63
C GLY A 122 17.21 5.79 16.52
N ARG A 123 17.06 4.45 16.54
CA ARG A 123 15.89 3.73 17.12
C ARG A 123 15.69 3.89 18.64
N GLY A 124 16.55 4.65 19.32
CA GLY A 124 16.56 4.85 20.76
C GLY A 124 16.93 3.58 21.53
N GLU A 125 17.63 3.75 22.65
CA GLU A 125 18.03 2.69 23.54
C GLU A 125 16.84 2.26 24.42
N LEU A 126 16.59 0.95 24.45
CA LEU A 126 15.54 0.35 25.26
C LEU A 126 16.05 0.11 26.69
N VAL A 127 15.52 0.87 27.65
CA VAL A 127 15.91 0.76 29.05
C VAL A 127 15.07 -0.31 29.73
N MET A 128 15.72 -1.43 30.08
CA MET A 128 15.11 -2.59 30.75
C MET A 128 15.37 -2.62 32.26
N ASP A 129 15.94 -1.59 32.88
CA ASP A 129 16.18 -1.58 34.32
C ASP A 129 14.91 -1.28 35.13
N LYS A 130 14.49 -2.22 35.98
CA LYS A 130 13.28 -2.13 36.83
C LYS A 130 13.26 -0.87 37.69
N ARG A 131 14.41 -0.46 38.26
CA ARG A 131 14.48 0.73 39.14
C ARG A 131 14.26 2.01 38.35
N GLN A 132 14.81 2.08 37.14
CA GLN A 132 14.66 3.23 36.26
C GLN A 132 13.25 3.33 35.70
N ILE A 133 12.64 2.20 35.33
CA ILE A 133 11.22 2.12 34.91
C ILE A 133 10.32 2.64 36.03
N ALA A 134 10.46 2.11 37.24
CA ALA A 134 9.65 2.51 38.39
C ALA A 134 9.81 4.00 38.71
N ARG A 135 11.05 4.51 38.77
CA ARG A 135 11.31 5.94 39.08
C ARG A 135 10.72 6.87 38.02
N ARG A 136 10.77 6.48 36.75
CA ARG A 136 10.16 7.25 35.66
C ARG A 136 8.65 7.28 35.79
N TYR A 137 8.04 6.11 35.98
CA TYR A 137 6.59 5.98 36.07
C TYR A 137 6.00 6.71 37.28
N LEU A 138 6.63 6.58 38.45
CA LEU A 138 6.22 7.28 39.69
C LEU A 138 6.25 8.82 39.57
N LYS A 139 7.08 9.37 38.68
CA LYS A 139 7.19 10.82 38.46
C LYS A 139 6.20 11.37 37.42
N SER A 140 5.58 10.54 36.59
CA SER A 140 4.71 10.99 35.50
C SER A 140 3.25 10.59 35.72
N ASP A 141 2.88 9.39 35.29
CA ASP A 141 1.48 9.01 35.08
C ASP A 141 0.88 8.33 36.32
N PHE A 142 1.72 7.91 37.27
CA PHE A 142 1.32 7.08 38.40
C PHE A 142 0.22 7.70 39.26
N ILE A 143 0.30 8.99 39.56
CA ILE A 143 -0.70 9.67 40.41
C ILE A 143 -2.08 9.66 39.73
N ILE A 144 -2.11 9.90 38.41
CA ILE A 144 -3.35 9.91 37.62
C ILE A 144 -3.94 8.50 37.56
N ASP A 145 -3.10 7.49 37.30
CA ASP A 145 -3.55 6.10 37.24
C ASP A 145 -4.09 5.61 38.60
N VAL A 146 -3.42 5.96 39.70
CA VAL A 146 -3.88 5.64 41.06
C VAL A 146 -5.22 6.32 41.32
N ALA A 147 -5.34 7.63 41.06
CA ALA A 147 -6.58 8.37 41.26
C ALA A 147 -7.75 7.79 40.44
N ALA A 148 -7.48 7.33 39.20
CA ALA A 148 -8.46 6.66 38.37
C ALA A 148 -8.85 5.26 38.90
N SER A 149 -7.93 4.53 39.54
CA SER A 149 -8.15 3.17 40.05
C SER A 149 -8.88 3.08 41.38
N LEU A 150 -9.03 4.19 42.12
CA LEU A 150 -9.69 4.17 43.43
C LEU A 150 -11.20 3.81 43.29
N PRO A 151 -11.76 2.95 44.15
CA PRO A 151 -13.19 2.64 44.14
C PRO A 151 -13.98 3.53 45.12
N LEU A 152 -13.89 4.87 44.98
CA LEU A 152 -14.51 5.80 45.95
C LEU A 152 -16.05 5.69 46.00
N PRO A 153 -16.80 5.60 44.87
CA PRO A 153 -18.25 5.44 44.90
C PRO A 153 -18.70 4.19 45.65
N GLN A 154 -17.98 3.07 45.50
CA GLN A 154 -18.29 1.81 46.19
C GLN A 154 -18.04 1.93 47.69
N ILE A 155 -16.91 2.53 48.10
CA ILE A 155 -16.63 2.77 49.53
C ILE A 155 -17.72 3.66 50.15
N VAL A 156 -18.14 4.71 49.44
CA VAL A 156 -19.19 5.61 49.94
C VAL A 156 -20.52 4.88 50.09
N HIS A 157 -20.92 4.11 49.07
CA HIS A 157 -22.19 3.37 49.09
C HIS A 157 -22.23 2.25 50.14
N GLU A 158 -21.19 1.41 50.19
CA GLU A 158 -21.19 0.19 51.03
C GLU A 158 -20.77 0.47 52.48
N LEU A 159 -19.93 1.47 52.72
CA LEU A 159 -19.36 1.73 54.06
C LEU A 159 -19.89 3.02 54.68
N ILE A 160 -19.89 4.13 53.94
CA ILE A 160 -20.17 5.46 54.52
C ILE A 160 -21.67 5.69 54.71
N ILE A 161 -22.48 5.47 53.67
CA ILE A 161 -23.94 5.71 53.71
C ILE A 161 -24.64 4.89 54.81
N PRO A 162 -24.35 3.58 54.99
CA PRO A 162 -24.95 2.80 56.08
C PRO A 162 -24.49 3.25 57.47
N ALA A 163 -23.25 3.73 57.60
CA ALA A 163 -22.70 4.21 58.87
C ALA A 163 -23.28 5.58 59.29
N THR A 164 -23.62 6.45 58.34
CA THR A 164 -24.16 7.80 58.59
C THR A 164 -25.69 7.87 58.65
N LYS A 165 -26.40 6.85 58.14
CA LYS A 165 -27.86 6.69 58.21
C LYS A 165 -28.47 6.80 59.62
N ARG A 166 -27.65 6.80 60.68
CA ARG A 166 -28.09 6.97 62.06
C ARG A 166 -28.38 8.43 62.45
N ASN A 167 -27.90 9.43 61.69
CA ASN A 167 -27.99 10.85 62.08
C ASN A 167 -28.38 11.87 60.97
N SER A 168 -28.56 11.49 59.69
CA SER A 168 -28.95 12.42 58.63
C SER A 168 -29.86 11.75 57.59
N GLU A 169 -31.08 12.27 57.49
CA GLU A 169 -32.14 11.89 56.55
C GLU A 169 -32.04 12.70 55.23
N ASP A 170 -30.82 13.02 54.78
CA ASP A 170 -30.61 13.79 53.54
C ASP A 170 -30.45 12.86 52.33
N HIS A 171 -31.58 12.44 51.75
CA HIS A 171 -31.65 11.73 50.47
C HIS A 171 -31.15 12.56 49.28
N ALA A 172 -30.88 13.85 49.50
CA ALA A 172 -30.31 14.80 48.54
C ALA A 172 -28.80 15.00 48.70
N ASN A 173 -28.10 14.07 49.34
CA ASN A 173 -26.65 14.13 49.43
C ASN A 173 -26.02 13.92 48.04
N ASN A 174 -25.76 15.06 47.38
CA ASN A 174 -24.93 15.19 46.18
C ASN A 174 -23.50 14.64 46.38
N THR A 175 -23.14 14.17 47.58
CA THR A 175 -21.84 13.58 47.91
C THR A 175 -21.47 12.41 47.00
N LEU A 176 -22.40 11.47 46.74
CA LEU A 176 -22.10 10.34 45.85
C LEU A 176 -21.86 10.82 44.42
N SER A 177 -22.74 11.69 43.90
CA SER A 177 -22.62 12.27 42.56
C SER A 177 -21.36 13.13 42.40
N LEU A 178 -20.98 13.88 43.43
CA LEU A 178 -19.76 14.69 43.47
C LEU A 178 -18.51 13.80 43.43
N ILE A 179 -18.49 12.70 44.19
CA ILE A 179 -17.38 11.75 44.20
C ILE A 179 -17.26 11.06 42.83
N VAL A 180 -18.38 10.68 42.22
CA VAL A 180 -18.40 10.15 40.85
C VAL A 180 -17.80 11.17 39.86
N LEU A 181 -18.19 12.44 39.94
CA LEU A 181 -17.64 13.50 39.08
C LEU A 181 -16.13 13.70 39.29
N ILE A 182 -15.68 13.72 40.54
CA ILE A 182 -14.25 13.84 40.87
C ILE A 182 -13.45 12.66 40.30
N GLN A 183 -14.01 11.45 40.34
CA GLN A 183 -13.36 10.26 39.79
C GLN A 183 -13.41 10.17 38.26
N TYR A 184 -14.44 10.71 37.65
CA TYR A 184 -14.60 10.71 36.20
C TYR A 184 -13.42 11.41 35.51
N ILE A 185 -12.92 12.50 36.12
CA ILE A 185 -11.83 13.31 35.57
C ILE A 185 -10.54 12.50 35.40
N PRO A 186 -9.92 11.90 36.44
CA PRO A 186 -8.74 11.05 36.27
C PRO A 186 -8.93 9.93 35.24
N ARG A 187 -10.09 9.26 35.21
CA ARG A 187 -10.38 8.18 34.26
C ARG A 187 -10.35 8.66 32.80
N LEU A 188 -10.87 9.86 32.55
CA LEU A 188 -10.78 10.51 31.24
C LEU A 188 -9.31 10.84 30.91
N PHE A 189 -8.57 11.37 31.88
CA PHE A 189 -7.17 11.76 31.67
C PHE A 189 -6.23 10.59 31.34
N VAL A 190 -6.52 9.37 31.81
CA VAL A 190 -5.75 8.15 31.46
C VAL A 190 -5.81 7.82 29.97
N ILE A 191 -6.90 8.18 29.28
CA ILE A 191 -7.12 7.83 27.87
C ILE A 191 -6.19 8.62 26.93
N PHE A 192 -5.86 9.88 27.24
CA PHE A 192 -4.98 10.70 26.39
C PHE A 192 -3.57 10.10 26.19
N PRO A 193 -2.78 9.81 27.25
CA PRO A 193 -1.47 9.20 27.08
C PRO A 193 -1.56 7.78 26.51
N LEU A 194 -2.64 7.04 26.76
CA LEU A 194 -2.87 5.71 26.19
C LEU A 194 -3.06 5.80 24.66
N ASN A 195 -3.94 6.69 24.19
CA ASN A 195 -4.16 6.93 22.77
C ASN A 195 -2.88 7.39 22.06
N GLN A 196 -2.11 8.29 22.69
CA GLN A 196 -0.83 8.71 22.13
C GLN A 196 0.17 7.54 21.96
N ARG A 197 0.19 6.58 22.90
CA ARG A 197 1.05 5.39 22.78
C ARG A 197 0.57 4.47 21.67
N ILE A 198 -0.73 4.23 21.58
CA ILE A 198 -1.32 3.40 20.52
C ILE A 198 -0.95 4.01 19.16
N ILE A 199 -1.26 5.29 18.93
CA ILE A 199 -0.93 6.00 17.68
C ILE A 199 0.56 5.93 17.35
N LYS A 200 1.45 6.08 18.33
CA LYS A 200 2.90 5.96 18.10
C LYS A 200 3.34 4.55 17.71
N SER A 201 2.66 3.51 18.21
CA SER A 201 3.01 2.10 17.95
C SER A 201 2.39 1.55 16.66
N THR A 202 1.14 1.92 16.37
CA THR A 202 0.35 1.37 15.25
C THR A 202 0.08 2.39 14.14
N GLY A 203 0.50 3.65 14.28
CA GLY A 203 0.25 4.75 13.35
C GLY A 203 -1.16 5.34 13.45
N PHE A 204 -2.15 4.49 13.75
CA PHE A 204 -3.56 4.84 13.95
C PHE A 204 -4.08 4.28 15.28
N VAL A 205 -5.19 4.81 15.80
CA VAL A 205 -5.91 4.18 16.94
C VAL A 205 -6.65 2.91 16.50
N ALA A 206 -7.09 2.85 15.24
CA ALA A 206 -7.93 1.78 14.73
C ALA A 206 -7.40 1.19 13.42
N LYS A 207 -7.35 -0.15 13.34
CA LYS A 207 -6.81 -0.92 12.19
C LYS A 207 -7.43 -0.60 10.83
N THR A 208 -8.65 -0.08 10.83
CA THR A 208 -9.39 0.28 9.62
C THR A 208 -10.01 1.66 9.78
N ALA A 209 -10.22 2.36 8.66
CA ALA A 209 -10.91 3.65 8.65
C ALA A 209 -12.31 3.55 9.28
N TRP A 210 -13.04 2.45 9.05
CA TRP A 210 -14.35 2.17 9.67
C TRP A 210 -14.29 2.04 11.18
N ALA A 211 -13.26 1.37 11.72
CA ALA A 211 -13.08 1.27 13.16
C ALA A 211 -12.71 2.64 13.77
N GLY A 212 -11.98 3.49 13.04
CA GLY A 212 -11.70 4.87 13.44
C GLY A 212 -12.96 5.75 13.48
N ALA A 213 -13.82 5.63 12.46
CA ALA A 213 -15.13 6.24 12.43
C ALA A 213 -15.99 5.79 13.62
N ALA A 214 -16.16 4.47 13.81
CA ALA A 214 -16.94 3.91 14.90
C ALA A 214 -16.43 4.38 16.28
N TYR A 215 -15.12 4.49 16.47
CA TYR A 215 -14.52 5.02 17.69
C TYR A 215 -14.91 6.49 17.95
N ASN A 216 -14.86 7.36 16.95
CA ASN A 216 -15.27 8.75 17.10
C ASN A 216 -16.78 8.89 17.37
N LEU A 217 -17.60 8.08 16.69
CA LEU A 217 -19.04 8.02 16.96
C LEU A 217 -19.33 7.55 18.39
N LEU A 218 -18.61 6.55 18.87
CA LEU A 218 -18.73 6.04 20.25
C LEU A 218 -18.38 7.13 21.28
N LEU A 219 -17.31 7.90 21.07
CA LEU A 219 -16.97 9.03 21.94
C LEU A 219 -18.06 10.10 21.94
N TYR A 220 -18.66 10.39 20.78
CA TYR A 220 -19.77 11.32 20.68
C TYR A 220 -21.02 10.82 21.42
N MET A 221 -21.36 9.54 21.27
CA MET A 221 -22.46 8.92 22.04
C MET A 221 -22.18 8.92 23.55
N LEU A 222 -20.93 8.69 23.96
CA LEU A 222 -20.53 8.75 25.36
C LEU A 222 -20.67 10.16 25.93
N ALA A 223 -20.27 11.20 25.18
CA ALA A 223 -20.47 12.59 25.59
C ALA A 223 -21.96 12.93 25.74
N SER A 224 -22.79 12.43 24.83
CA SER A 224 -24.25 12.56 24.91
C SER A 224 -24.85 11.86 26.14
N HIS A 225 -24.41 10.64 26.42
CA HIS A 225 -24.78 9.89 27.63
C HIS A 225 -24.46 10.67 28.90
N VAL A 226 -23.23 11.18 29.01
CA VAL A 226 -22.80 12.02 30.16
C VAL A 226 -23.66 13.27 30.27
N LEU A 227 -23.96 13.93 29.15
CA LEU A 227 -24.79 15.13 29.14
C LEU A 227 -26.22 14.83 29.61
N GLY A 228 -26.85 13.77 29.09
CA GLY A 228 -28.19 13.34 29.47
C GLY A 228 -28.29 12.94 30.94
N ALA A 229 -27.30 12.22 31.45
CA ALA A 229 -27.21 11.86 32.86
C ALA A 229 -27.02 13.10 33.75
N SER A 230 -26.18 14.05 33.33
CA SER A 230 -25.97 15.31 34.05
C SER A 230 -27.24 16.16 34.09
N TRP A 231 -27.96 16.26 32.98
CA TRP A 231 -29.27 16.91 32.93
C TRP A 231 -30.25 16.27 33.91
N TYR A 232 -30.35 14.94 33.94
CA TYR A 232 -31.23 14.24 34.87
C TYR A 232 -30.90 14.55 36.34
N LEU A 233 -29.63 14.47 36.73
CA LEU A 233 -29.20 14.79 38.09
C LEU A 233 -29.53 16.25 38.45
N MET A 234 -29.30 17.18 37.53
CA MET A 234 -29.64 18.59 37.72
C MET A 234 -31.15 18.81 37.82
N SER A 235 -31.98 18.06 37.09
CA SER A 235 -33.44 18.09 37.21
C SER A 235 -33.90 17.64 38.60
N ILE A 236 -33.35 16.54 39.12
CA ILE A 236 -33.62 16.09 40.48
C ILE A 236 -33.16 17.12 41.52
N GLY A 237 -31.95 17.68 41.33
CA GLY A 237 -31.43 18.75 42.19
C GLY A 237 -32.29 20.02 42.17
N ARG A 238 -32.90 20.34 41.03
CA ARG A 238 -33.83 21.46 40.87
C ARG A 238 -35.14 21.22 41.62
N GLN A 239 -35.71 20.02 41.53
CA GLN A 239 -36.90 19.62 42.31
C GLN A 239 -36.63 19.71 43.81
N HIS A 240 -35.48 19.18 44.25
CA HIS A 240 -35.10 19.25 45.65
C HIS A 240 -34.90 20.71 46.11
N SER A 241 -34.35 21.58 45.27
CA SER A 241 -34.22 23.01 45.58
C SER A 241 -35.58 23.70 45.72
N CYS A 242 -36.57 23.33 44.89
CA CYS A 242 -37.94 23.81 45.03
C CYS A 242 -38.54 23.39 46.37
N TRP A 243 -38.40 22.10 46.72
CA TRP A 243 -38.89 21.59 48.00
C TRP A 243 -38.22 22.27 49.19
N GLN A 244 -36.91 22.48 49.14
CA GLN A 244 -36.21 23.22 50.18
C GLN A 244 -36.70 24.66 50.33
N GLN A 245 -37.07 25.31 49.23
CA GLN A 245 -37.61 26.66 49.28
C GLN A 245 -39.01 26.68 49.89
N GLY A 246 -39.93 25.79 49.45
CA GLY A 246 -41.26 25.68 50.04
C GLY A 246 -41.24 25.26 51.52
N CYS A 247 -40.33 24.35 51.90
CA CYS A 247 -40.13 23.96 53.29
C CYS A 247 -39.56 25.06 54.21
N LYS A 248 -38.98 26.13 53.66
CA LYS A 248 -38.52 27.29 54.47
C LYS A 248 -39.66 28.25 54.79
N GLU A 249 -40.67 28.30 53.93
CA GLU A 249 -41.86 29.14 54.10
C GLU A 249 -42.80 28.54 55.16
N ASP A 250 -42.85 27.21 55.28
CA ASP A 250 -43.48 26.51 56.40
C ASP A 250 -42.54 26.46 57.63
N MET A 251 -42.97 27.00 58.78
CA MET A 251 -42.17 27.18 60.02
C MET A 251 -41.53 25.91 60.65
N ALA A 252 -41.61 24.74 60.00
CA ALA A 252 -41.10 23.44 60.44
C ALA A 252 -40.09 22.80 59.45
N SER A 253 -39.12 23.59 58.97
CA SER A 253 -38.17 23.23 57.91
C SER A 253 -37.47 21.85 58.04
N LYS A 254 -37.07 21.42 59.25
CA LYS A 254 -36.40 20.11 59.45
C LYS A 254 -37.35 18.93 59.32
N VAL A 255 -38.60 19.07 59.76
CA VAL A 255 -39.62 18.01 59.70
C VAL A 255 -40.14 17.86 58.28
N CYS A 256 -40.24 18.98 57.54
CA CYS A 256 -40.65 19.01 56.14
C CYS A 256 -39.76 18.14 55.24
N ILE A 257 -38.43 18.27 55.34
CA ILE A 257 -37.49 17.51 54.51
C ILE A 257 -37.56 16.00 54.81
N SER A 258 -37.74 15.61 56.06
CA SER A 258 -37.93 14.21 56.47
C SER A 258 -39.19 13.58 55.84
N PHE A 259 -40.28 14.34 55.72
CA PHE A 259 -41.54 13.88 55.12
C PHE A 259 -41.52 13.76 53.59
N LEU A 260 -40.43 14.21 52.94
CA LEU A 260 -40.19 14.06 51.51
C LEU A 260 -39.43 12.77 51.17
N ASP A 261 -38.99 11.97 52.15
CA ASP A 261 -38.48 10.61 51.90
C ASP A 261 -39.65 9.67 51.56
N CYS A 262 -39.50 8.85 50.51
CA CYS A 262 -40.51 7.85 50.16
C CYS A 262 -40.73 6.79 51.27
N ASN A 263 -39.78 6.58 52.19
CA ASN A 263 -40.02 5.70 53.35
C ASN A 263 -41.06 6.30 54.32
N SER A 264 -41.30 7.60 54.27
CA SER A 264 -42.27 8.30 55.12
C SER A 264 -43.71 8.28 54.56
N VAL A 265 -43.92 7.80 53.32
CA VAL A 265 -45.21 7.85 52.61
C VAL A 265 -46.36 7.22 53.39
N ASN A 266 -46.08 6.14 54.12
CA ASN A 266 -47.07 5.41 54.90
C ASN A 266 -47.35 6.02 56.29
N LYS A 267 -46.60 7.04 56.73
CA LYS A 267 -46.80 7.67 58.03
C LYS A 267 -48.07 8.55 58.03
N PRO A 268 -48.96 8.44 59.04
CA PRO A 268 -50.19 9.22 59.08
C PRO A 268 -49.96 10.73 59.26
N GLU A 269 -48.89 11.11 59.96
CA GLU A 269 -48.48 12.51 60.16
C GLU A 269 -48.14 13.21 58.84
N ARG A 270 -47.44 12.48 57.96
CA ARG A 270 -47.02 12.96 56.63
C ARG A 270 -48.22 13.18 55.70
N LYS A 271 -49.23 12.32 55.75
CA LYS A 271 -50.47 12.48 54.97
C LYS A 271 -51.23 13.75 55.37
N LYS A 272 -51.40 13.97 56.68
CA LYS A 272 -52.03 15.20 57.20
C LYS A 272 -51.24 16.46 56.84
N TRP A 273 -49.92 16.38 56.94
CA TRP A 273 -49.04 17.47 56.55
C TRP A 273 -49.19 17.82 55.06
N LEU A 274 -49.14 16.81 54.17
CA LEU A 274 -49.24 17.03 52.73
C LEU A 274 -50.57 17.66 52.30
N GLU A 275 -51.69 17.31 52.97
CA GLU A 275 -53.00 17.95 52.76
C GLU A 275 -53.04 19.41 53.22
N SER A 276 -52.28 19.76 54.27
CA SER A 276 -52.22 21.13 54.81
C SER A 276 -51.27 22.05 54.04
N THR A 277 -50.28 21.50 53.33
CA THR A 277 -49.26 22.27 52.62
C THR A 277 -49.60 22.51 51.16
N SER A 278 -49.23 23.68 50.63
CA SER A 278 -49.26 24.00 49.20
C SER A 278 -48.03 23.52 48.42
N LEU A 279 -47.15 22.73 49.05
CA LEU A 279 -45.87 22.31 48.47
C LEU A 279 -46.03 21.55 47.14
N ARG A 280 -47.09 20.73 47.03
CA ARG A 280 -47.39 19.98 45.80
C ARG A 280 -47.69 20.91 44.62
N THR A 281 -48.46 21.98 44.84
CA THR A 281 -48.82 22.91 43.76
C THR A 281 -47.72 23.92 43.46
N LEU A 282 -46.89 24.24 44.46
CA LEU A 282 -45.73 25.12 44.34
C LEU A 282 -44.62 24.50 43.49
N CYS A 283 -44.35 23.20 43.68
CA CYS A 283 -43.27 22.46 43.03
C CYS A 283 -43.76 21.50 41.94
N ASP A 284 -44.87 21.85 41.29
CA ASP A 284 -45.38 21.16 40.12
C ASP A 284 -44.86 21.83 38.85
N ALA A 285 -44.04 21.11 38.09
CA ALA A 285 -43.47 21.61 36.84
C ALA A 285 -44.52 21.82 35.73
N SER A 286 -45.67 21.14 35.81
CA SER A 286 -46.78 21.32 34.86
C SER A 286 -47.62 22.56 35.15
N ASN A 287 -47.50 23.12 36.36
CA ASN A 287 -48.28 24.27 36.78
C ASN A 287 -47.59 25.58 36.37
N GLU A 288 -48.04 26.19 35.27
CA GLU A 288 -47.50 27.47 34.79
C GLU A 288 -47.70 28.64 35.78
N THR A 289 -48.69 28.52 36.68
CA THR A 289 -48.98 29.55 37.71
C THR A 289 -48.05 29.46 38.92
N SER A 290 -47.22 28.41 39.01
CA SER A 290 -46.25 28.28 40.09
C SER A 290 -45.20 29.42 40.04
N PRO A 291 -44.83 29.98 41.21
CA PRO A 291 -43.78 31.00 41.28
C PRO A 291 -42.39 30.42 40.99
N PHE A 292 -42.20 29.11 41.18
CA PHE A 292 -40.93 28.44 40.94
C PHE A 292 -40.83 27.96 39.48
N LYS A 293 -39.95 28.58 38.70
CA LYS A 293 -39.71 28.18 37.30
C LYS A 293 -38.64 27.08 37.20
N PHE A 294 -39.02 25.96 36.59
CA PHE A 294 -38.13 24.82 36.34
C PHE A 294 -37.27 24.97 35.08
N GLY A 295 -37.74 25.73 34.08
CA GLY A 295 -37.02 25.93 32.81
C GLY A 295 -36.78 24.61 32.08
N MET A 296 -35.56 24.39 31.58
CA MET A 296 -35.15 23.20 30.82
C MET A 296 -35.26 21.88 31.61
N PHE A 297 -35.39 21.97 32.94
CA PHE A 297 -35.55 20.81 33.81
C PHE A 297 -37.03 20.39 33.98
N ALA A 298 -37.98 21.22 33.52
CA ALA A 298 -39.42 20.93 33.61
C ALA A 298 -39.76 19.63 32.87
N ASP A 299 -39.13 19.39 31.71
CA ASP A 299 -39.36 18.22 30.85
C ASP A 299 -39.15 16.89 31.60
N ALA A 300 -38.27 16.84 32.61
CA ALA A 300 -38.05 15.63 33.40
C ALA A 300 -39.28 15.22 34.23
N PHE A 301 -40.16 16.16 34.54
CA PHE A 301 -41.34 15.95 35.37
C PHE A 301 -42.63 15.94 34.54
N THR A 302 -42.74 16.81 33.53
CA THR A 302 -43.91 16.83 32.63
C THR A 302 -44.00 15.57 31.78
N SER A 303 -42.85 14.99 31.40
CA SER A 303 -42.76 13.76 30.63
C SER A 303 -42.57 12.51 31.53
N GLU A 304 -42.76 12.66 32.85
CA GLU A 304 -42.67 11.56 33.85
C GLU A 304 -41.34 10.78 33.84
N VAL A 305 -40.25 11.40 33.39
CA VAL A 305 -38.93 10.78 33.31
C VAL A 305 -38.37 10.51 34.72
N ALA A 306 -38.64 11.41 35.67
CA ALA A 306 -38.18 11.29 37.05
C ALA A 306 -38.81 10.11 37.80
N SER A 307 -40.01 9.67 37.42
CA SER A 307 -40.78 8.60 38.05
C SER A 307 -40.74 7.27 37.27
N SER A 308 -40.29 7.28 36.02
CA SER A 308 -40.22 6.09 35.17
C SER A 308 -39.15 5.08 35.60
N LYS A 309 -39.25 3.86 35.05
CA LYS A 309 -38.28 2.78 35.29
C LYS A 309 -36.90 3.13 34.73
N PHE A 310 -35.86 2.52 35.29
CA PHE A 310 -34.47 2.82 34.95
C PHE A 310 -34.18 2.83 33.43
N PHE A 311 -34.69 1.85 32.69
CA PHE A 311 -34.41 1.73 31.25
C PHE A 311 -35.09 2.81 30.40
N GLU A 312 -36.37 3.10 30.68
CA GLU A 312 -37.14 4.17 30.00
C GLU A 312 -36.50 5.54 30.25
N LYS A 313 -36.18 5.81 31.52
CA LYS A 313 -35.44 6.99 31.97
C LYS A 313 -34.09 7.13 31.26
N TYR A 314 -33.29 6.07 31.22
CA TYR A 314 -31.99 6.06 30.57
C TYR A 314 -32.09 6.39 29.07
N LEU A 315 -32.99 5.72 28.33
CA LEU A 315 -33.15 5.95 26.90
C LEU A 315 -33.62 7.38 26.61
N TYR A 316 -34.55 7.91 27.41
CA TYR A 316 -35.02 9.28 27.27
C TYR A 316 -33.87 10.28 27.49
N CYS A 317 -33.09 10.11 28.55
CA CYS A 317 -31.96 11.00 28.84
C CYS A 317 -30.85 10.90 27.78
N LEU A 318 -30.56 9.71 27.25
CA LEU A 318 -29.62 9.54 26.14
C LEU A 318 -30.10 10.28 24.89
N TRP A 319 -31.38 10.12 24.52
CA TRP A 319 -31.99 10.86 23.42
C TRP A 319 -31.93 12.38 23.66
N TRP A 320 -32.25 12.85 24.86
CA TRP A 320 -32.17 14.26 25.24
C TRP A 320 -30.75 14.80 25.05
N GLY A 321 -29.73 14.04 25.48
CA GLY A 321 -28.32 14.39 25.28
C GLY A 321 -27.92 14.42 23.80
N LEU A 322 -28.34 13.44 23.00
CA LEU A 322 -28.03 13.35 21.56
C LEU A 322 -28.64 14.54 20.81
N ARG A 323 -29.92 14.82 21.08
CA ARG A 323 -30.66 15.95 20.51
C ARG A 323 -29.92 17.26 20.76
N ASN A 324 -29.51 17.49 22.01
CA ASN A 324 -28.87 18.74 22.40
C ASN A 324 -27.40 18.86 21.99
N LEU A 325 -26.62 17.78 21.87
CA LEU A 325 -25.27 17.89 21.32
C LEU A 325 -25.24 18.06 19.80
N SER A 326 -26.26 17.59 19.08
CA SER A 326 -26.30 17.62 17.62
C SER A 326 -26.55 19.01 17.02
N SER A 327 -26.95 19.99 17.85
CA SER A 327 -27.38 21.34 17.46
C SER A 327 -28.59 21.43 16.49
N TYR A 328 -28.95 20.33 15.79
CA TYR A 328 -30.01 20.29 14.77
C TYR A 328 -31.42 20.14 15.36
N GLY A 329 -31.54 19.79 16.64
CA GLY A 329 -32.81 19.61 17.34
C GLY A 329 -32.88 20.28 18.71
N GLN A 330 -32.03 21.29 18.96
CA GLN A 330 -32.01 22.02 20.23
C GLN A 330 -33.25 22.92 20.35
N ASN A 331 -34.10 22.63 21.33
CA ASN A 331 -35.22 23.47 21.76
C ASN A 331 -35.11 23.69 23.28
N LEU A 332 -34.03 24.37 23.70
CA LEU A 332 -33.75 24.59 25.12
C LEU A 332 -34.38 25.89 25.59
N ASP A 333 -35.37 25.79 26.47
CA ASP A 333 -36.00 26.94 27.11
C ASP A 333 -35.39 27.16 28.50
N THR A 334 -34.75 28.32 28.70
CA THR A 334 -34.07 28.64 29.97
C THR A 334 -34.88 29.56 30.87
N SER A 335 -34.87 29.32 32.20
CA SER A 335 -35.25 30.34 33.18
C SER A 335 -34.13 31.35 33.44
N ILE A 336 -34.39 32.38 34.26
CA ILE A 336 -33.38 33.36 34.73
C ILE A 336 -32.37 32.78 35.73
N TYR A 337 -32.43 31.48 36.02
CA TYR A 337 -31.53 30.82 36.95
C TYR A 337 -30.11 30.70 36.35
N ILE A 338 -29.14 31.33 37.01
CA ILE A 338 -27.74 31.43 36.54
C ILE A 338 -27.15 30.05 36.17
N GLY A 339 -27.38 29.02 37.00
CA GLY A 339 -26.83 27.69 36.77
C GLY A 339 -27.37 27.03 35.49
N GLU A 340 -28.63 27.29 35.17
CA GLU A 340 -29.28 26.79 33.95
C GLU A 340 -28.77 27.54 32.72
N THR A 341 -28.66 28.87 32.77
CA THR A 341 -28.15 29.67 31.65
C THR A 341 -26.69 29.31 31.31
N LEU A 342 -25.85 29.09 32.34
CA LEU A 342 -24.47 28.64 32.15
C LEU A 342 -24.40 27.22 31.57
N PHE A 343 -25.24 26.30 32.05
CA PHE A 343 -25.30 24.94 31.52
C PHE A 343 -25.78 24.92 30.06
N CYS A 344 -26.82 25.68 29.72
CA CYS A 344 -27.30 25.86 28.35
C CYS A 344 -26.18 26.39 27.43
N SER A 345 -25.48 27.44 27.87
CA SER A 345 -24.37 28.04 27.12
C SER A 345 -23.23 27.03 26.88
N ALA A 346 -22.90 26.22 27.89
CA ALA A 346 -21.92 25.15 27.76
C ALA A 346 -22.36 24.05 26.78
N ILE A 347 -23.65 23.68 26.77
CA ILE A 347 -24.22 22.72 25.80
C ILE A 347 -24.12 23.27 24.38
N CYS A 348 -24.50 24.53 24.15
CA CYS A 348 -24.46 25.13 22.83
C CYS A 348 -23.03 25.19 22.28
N ILE A 349 -22.07 25.68 23.07
CA ILE A 349 -20.66 25.77 22.65
C ILE A 349 -20.05 24.37 22.48
N GLY A 350 -20.25 23.49 23.46
CA GLY A 350 -19.71 22.14 23.45
C GLY A 350 -20.28 21.27 22.32
N GLY A 351 -21.60 21.35 22.09
CA GLY A 351 -22.30 20.65 21.01
C GLY A 351 -21.76 21.05 19.63
N LEU A 352 -21.63 22.36 19.38
CA LEU A 352 -21.05 22.87 18.12
C LEU A 352 -19.63 22.33 17.87
N ILE A 353 -18.76 22.36 18.88
CA ILE A 353 -17.38 21.87 18.75
C ILE A 353 -17.34 20.37 18.52
N LEU A 354 -18.06 19.59 19.33
CA LEU A 354 -18.06 18.13 19.25
C LEU A 354 -18.67 17.62 17.95
N PHE A 355 -19.76 18.24 17.48
CA PHE A 355 -20.40 17.87 16.23
C PHE A 355 -19.54 18.22 15.01
N ALA A 356 -18.88 19.39 15.01
CA ALA A 356 -17.92 19.76 13.97
C ALA A 356 -16.72 18.81 13.92
N GLN A 357 -16.19 18.41 15.08
CA GLN A 357 -15.10 17.41 15.16
C GLN A 357 -15.54 16.04 14.66
N LEU A 358 -16.76 15.60 14.99
CA LEU A 358 -17.31 14.34 14.49
C LEU A 358 -17.36 14.35 12.96
N ILE A 359 -17.94 15.38 12.35
CA ILE A 359 -18.03 15.50 10.89
C ILE A 359 -16.64 15.56 10.24
N GLY A 360 -15.73 16.39 10.76
CA GLY A 360 -14.37 16.53 10.22
C GLY A 360 -13.54 15.25 10.28
N ASN A 361 -13.62 14.51 11.40
CA ASN A 361 -12.93 13.24 11.53
C ASN A 361 -13.55 12.17 10.63
N MET A 362 -14.88 12.09 10.57
CA MET A 362 -15.59 11.16 9.69
C MET A 362 -15.25 11.39 8.21
N GLN A 363 -15.24 12.65 7.77
CA GLN A 363 -14.85 13.02 6.42
C GLN A 363 -13.42 12.57 6.10
N THR A 364 -12.48 12.81 7.01
CA THR A 364 -11.07 12.40 6.84
C THR A 364 -10.93 10.88 6.65
N TYR A 365 -11.64 10.09 7.47
CA TYR A 365 -11.61 8.63 7.35
C TYR A 365 -12.24 8.13 6.05
N LEU A 366 -13.39 8.68 5.66
CA LEU A 366 -14.05 8.31 4.39
C LEU A 366 -13.19 8.68 3.17
N GLN A 367 -12.55 9.87 3.20
CA GLN A 367 -11.66 10.31 2.13
C GLN A 367 -10.43 9.42 1.98
N SER A 368 -9.84 8.94 3.09
CA SER A 368 -8.68 8.04 3.05
C SER A 368 -8.94 6.75 2.26
N MET A 369 -10.18 6.26 2.27
CA MET A 369 -10.59 5.07 1.52
C MET A 369 -10.74 5.36 0.02
N THR A 370 -11.16 6.58 -0.33
CA THR A 370 -11.43 6.96 -1.72
C THR A 370 -10.23 7.55 -2.45
N VAL A 371 -9.09 7.79 -1.78
CA VAL A 371 -7.90 8.44 -2.39
C VAL A 371 -7.51 7.80 -3.72
N ARG A 372 -7.30 6.48 -3.75
CA ARG A 372 -6.87 5.80 -4.99
C ARG A 372 -7.91 5.85 -6.10
N LEU A 373 -9.18 5.81 -5.73
CA LEU A 373 -10.27 5.86 -6.68
C LEU A 373 -10.41 7.27 -7.26
N GLU A 374 -10.20 8.29 -6.43
CA GLU A 374 -10.24 9.69 -6.85
C GLU A 374 -9.00 10.08 -7.67
N GLU A 375 -7.81 9.58 -7.31
CA GLU A 375 -6.60 9.71 -8.14
C GLU A 375 -6.82 9.16 -9.55
N TRP A 376 -7.42 7.96 -9.68
CA TRP A 376 -7.79 7.39 -10.96
C TRP A 376 -8.79 8.25 -11.73
N ARG A 377 -9.86 8.72 -11.06
CA ARG A 377 -10.89 9.56 -11.67
C ARG A 377 -10.30 10.86 -12.21
N ILE A 378 -9.48 11.55 -11.41
CA ILE A 378 -8.79 12.78 -11.81
C ILE A 378 -7.89 12.48 -13.00
N LYS A 379 -7.05 11.45 -12.92
CA LYS A 379 -6.13 11.09 -14.02
C LYS A 379 -6.87 10.78 -15.32
N LYS A 380 -7.99 10.05 -15.23
CA LYS A 380 -8.83 9.74 -16.39
C LYS A 380 -9.44 11.01 -16.99
N ARG A 381 -10.05 11.87 -16.18
CA ARG A 381 -10.64 13.14 -16.63
C ARG A 381 -9.61 14.03 -17.31
N ASP A 382 -8.46 14.24 -16.68
CA ASP A 382 -7.41 15.11 -17.20
C ASP A 382 -6.85 14.58 -18.53
N THR A 383 -6.77 13.25 -18.67
CA THR A 383 -6.38 12.60 -19.95
C THR A 383 -7.42 12.84 -21.04
N GLU A 384 -8.71 12.66 -20.75
CA GLU A 384 -9.79 12.91 -21.71
C GLU A 384 -9.84 14.38 -22.14
N GLU A 385 -9.73 15.32 -21.19
CA GLU A 385 -9.68 16.76 -21.49
C GLU A 385 -8.49 17.11 -22.38
N TRP A 386 -7.30 16.55 -22.08
CA TRP A 386 -6.11 16.74 -22.91
C TRP A 386 -6.30 16.20 -24.33
N MET A 387 -6.90 15.01 -24.49
CA MET A 387 -7.16 14.41 -25.81
C MET A 387 -8.17 15.24 -26.61
N ARG A 388 -9.25 15.72 -25.96
CA ARG A 388 -10.27 16.56 -26.59
C ARG A 388 -9.71 17.91 -27.03
N HIS A 389 -8.89 18.55 -26.18
CA HIS A 389 -8.26 19.83 -26.51
C HIS A 389 -7.31 19.71 -27.71
N ARG A 390 -6.67 18.56 -27.88
CA ARG A 390 -5.79 18.25 -29.02
C ARG A 390 -6.51 17.68 -30.24
N GLN A 391 -7.83 17.47 -30.16
CA GLN A 391 -8.64 16.93 -31.26
C GLN A 391 -8.10 15.61 -31.82
N LEU A 392 -7.70 14.69 -30.94
CA LEU A 392 -7.18 13.40 -31.38
C LEU A 392 -8.27 12.56 -32.08
N PRO A 393 -7.93 11.77 -33.12
CA PRO A 393 -8.88 10.83 -33.73
C PRO A 393 -9.39 9.78 -32.73
N GLU A 394 -10.63 9.31 -32.88
CA GLU A 394 -11.25 8.34 -31.94
C GLU A 394 -10.44 7.05 -31.77
N ASP A 395 -9.85 6.50 -32.85
CA ASP A 395 -8.98 5.32 -32.74
C ASP A 395 -7.76 5.56 -31.83
N LEU A 396 -7.15 6.75 -31.94
CA LEU A 396 -6.02 7.11 -31.10
C LEU A 396 -6.47 7.35 -29.65
N GLN A 397 -7.62 7.97 -29.44
CA GLN A 397 -8.19 8.15 -28.11
C GLN A 397 -8.45 6.79 -27.44
N ASP A 398 -9.04 5.84 -28.14
CA ASP A 398 -9.31 4.50 -27.61
C ASP A 398 -8.03 3.73 -27.26
N ARG A 399 -6.98 3.88 -28.06
CA ARG A 399 -5.66 3.31 -27.77
C ARG A 399 -5.03 3.94 -26.53
N VAL A 400 -5.13 5.27 -26.38
CA VAL A 400 -4.65 5.99 -25.18
C VAL A 400 -5.44 5.57 -23.94
N ARG A 401 -6.77 5.46 -24.03
CA ARG A 401 -7.64 4.97 -22.94
C ARG A 401 -7.23 3.59 -22.47
N ARG A 402 -7.07 2.65 -23.40
CA ARG A 402 -6.62 1.28 -23.10
C ARG A 402 -5.26 1.26 -22.42
N PHE A 403 -4.30 2.04 -22.94
CA PHE A 403 -2.97 2.14 -22.35
C PHE A 403 -2.99 2.69 -20.93
N VAL A 404 -3.69 3.81 -20.69
CA VAL A 404 -3.76 4.44 -19.37
C VAL A 404 -4.48 3.54 -18.36
N GLN A 405 -5.54 2.85 -18.79
CA GLN A 405 -6.25 1.87 -17.96
C GLN A 405 -5.37 0.69 -17.60
N TYR A 406 -4.67 0.10 -18.57
CA TYR A 406 -3.77 -1.03 -18.32
C TYR A 406 -2.61 -0.62 -17.41
N LYS A 407 -1.97 0.53 -17.67
CA LYS A 407 -0.92 1.08 -16.82
C LYS A 407 -1.40 1.26 -15.38
N TRP A 408 -2.60 1.77 -15.17
CA TRP A 408 -3.18 1.91 -13.83
C TRP A 408 -3.44 0.55 -13.16
N LEU A 409 -3.93 -0.45 -13.89
CA LEU A 409 -4.17 -1.79 -13.33
C LEU A 409 -2.84 -2.48 -12.96
N ALA A 410 -1.80 -2.31 -13.76
CA ALA A 410 -0.48 -2.89 -13.53
C ALA A 410 0.26 -2.23 -12.36
N THR A 411 0.31 -0.89 -12.30
CA THR A 411 1.13 -0.18 -11.30
C THR A 411 0.34 0.41 -10.13
N ARG A 412 -1.00 0.38 -10.17
CA ARG A 412 -1.91 1.07 -9.22
C ARG A 412 -1.58 2.56 -9.01
N GLY A 413 -1.12 3.22 -10.07
CA GLY A 413 -0.74 4.63 -10.03
C GLY A 413 0.62 4.92 -9.40
N VAL A 414 1.41 3.88 -9.11
CA VAL A 414 2.79 4.04 -8.66
C VAL A 414 3.69 4.33 -9.86
N ASP A 415 4.55 5.33 -9.71
CA ASP A 415 5.64 5.60 -10.64
C ASP A 415 6.89 4.81 -10.20
N GLU A 416 7.15 3.69 -10.89
CA GLU A 416 8.25 2.77 -10.56
C GLU A 416 9.61 3.46 -10.61
N GLU A 417 9.83 4.37 -11.56
CA GLU A 417 11.12 5.04 -11.74
C GLU A 417 11.38 6.01 -10.59
N PHE A 418 10.38 6.82 -10.23
CA PHE A 418 10.48 7.74 -9.08
C PHE A 418 10.69 6.98 -7.76
N MET A 419 9.97 5.87 -7.56
CA MET A 419 10.14 5.03 -6.36
C MET A 419 11.57 4.49 -6.24
N LEU A 420 12.13 3.96 -7.33
CA LEU A 420 13.50 3.44 -7.34
C LEU A 420 14.54 4.56 -7.15
N GLN A 421 14.32 5.75 -7.70
CA GLN A 421 15.20 6.90 -7.53
C GLN A 421 15.21 7.45 -6.09
N SER A 422 14.13 7.26 -5.33
CA SER A 422 14.06 7.67 -3.92
C SER A 422 14.87 6.79 -2.96
N LEU A 423 15.31 5.61 -3.41
CA LEU A 423 16.09 4.67 -2.62
C LEU A 423 17.60 4.95 -2.72
N PRO A 424 18.38 4.61 -1.67
CA PRO A 424 19.84 4.55 -1.77
C PRO A 424 20.28 3.67 -2.94
N ILE A 425 21.40 4.06 -3.57
CA ILE A 425 21.91 3.40 -4.77
C ILE A 425 22.11 1.89 -4.59
N ASP A 426 22.58 1.44 -3.43
CA ASP A 426 22.83 0.02 -3.15
C ASP A 426 21.53 -0.81 -3.19
N LEU A 427 20.46 -0.33 -2.54
CA LEU A 427 19.16 -1.00 -2.55
C LEU A 427 18.54 -1.00 -3.95
N ARG A 428 18.66 0.10 -4.68
CA ARG A 428 18.18 0.18 -6.07
C ARG A 428 18.85 -0.89 -6.95
N ARG A 429 20.17 -1.04 -6.83
CA ARG A 429 20.97 -2.02 -7.58
C ARG A 429 20.55 -3.45 -7.24
N GLU A 430 20.38 -3.77 -5.96
CA GLU A 430 19.94 -5.11 -5.52
C GLU A 430 18.54 -5.46 -6.05
N ILE A 431 17.59 -4.52 -5.97
CA ILE A 431 16.23 -4.71 -6.49
C ILE A 431 16.25 -4.92 -8.00
N GLN A 432 16.94 -4.04 -8.74
CA GLN A 432 17.07 -4.17 -10.19
C GLN A 432 17.68 -5.53 -10.55
N ARG A 433 18.85 -5.88 -9.97
CA ARG A 433 19.49 -7.19 -10.21
C ARG A 433 18.53 -8.36 -9.95
N HIS A 434 17.76 -8.33 -8.86
CA HIS A 434 16.80 -9.39 -8.56
C HIS A 434 15.72 -9.55 -9.64
N LEU A 435 15.21 -8.44 -10.17
CA LEU A 435 14.14 -8.43 -11.17
C LEU A 435 14.62 -8.86 -12.56
N CYS A 436 15.80 -8.42 -13.00
CA CYS A 436 16.21 -8.57 -14.40
C CYS A 436 17.34 -9.58 -14.68
N LEU A 437 18.14 -10.00 -13.69
CA LEU A 437 19.31 -10.88 -13.94
C LEU A 437 18.95 -12.18 -14.67
N ASN A 438 17.85 -12.82 -14.29
CA ASN A 438 17.41 -14.07 -14.92
C ASN A 438 16.98 -13.87 -16.38
N LEU A 439 16.43 -12.70 -16.72
CA LEU A 439 16.03 -12.37 -18.09
C LEU A 439 17.27 -12.06 -18.94
N VAL A 440 18.19 -11.26 -18.42
CA VAL A 440 19.44 -10.91 -19.11
C VAL A 440 20.26 -12.16 -19.40
N ARG A 441 20.39 -13.09 -18.43
CA ARG A 441 21.13 -14.35 -18.60
C ARG A 441 20.54 -15.30 -19.64
N ARG A 442 19.27 -15.15 -20.05
CA ARG A 442 18.69 -15.96 -21.13
C ARG A 442 19.26 -15.61 -22.49
N VAL A 443 19.76 -14.39 -22.67
CA VAL A 443 20.47 -14.03 -23.90
C VAL A 443 21.78 -14.81 -23.91
N PRO A 444 22.01 -15.71 -24.89
CA PRO A 444 23.21 -16.54 -24.92
C PRO A 444 24.51 -15.72 -24.88
N PHE A 445 24.48 -14.51 -25.45
CA PHE A 445 25.58 -13.56 -25.41
C PHE A 445 25.89 -13.06 -23.99
N PHE A 446 24.89 -12.61 -23.24
CA PHE A 446 25.08 -12.11 -21.86
C PHE A 446 25.40 -13.23 -20.87
N SER A 447 24.92 -14.46 -21.10
CA SER A 447 25.22 -15.61 -20.23
C SER A 447 26.72 -15.94 -20.07
N GLN A 448 27.54 -15.49 -21.04
CA GLN A 448 28.98 -15.73 -21.05
C GLN A 448 29.80 -14.60 -20.42
N MET A 449 29.13 -13.55 -19.92
CA MET A 449 29.74 -12.38 -19.32
C MET A 449 29.98 -12.57 -17.82
N ASP A 450 30.87 -11.76 -17.27
CA ASP A 450 31.10 -11.68 -15.84
C ASP A 450 29.94 -10.97 -15.12
N ASP A 451 29.74 -11.32 -13.85
CA ASP A 451 28.62 -10.79 -13.07
C ASP A 451 28.65 -9.26 -12.92
N ASN A 452 29.84 -8.64 -12.90
CA ASN A 452 29.98 -7.18 -12.85
C ASN A 452 29.41 -6.49 -14.09
N LEU A 453 29.55 -7.12 -15.26
CA LEU A 453 29.01 -6.61 -16.51
C LEU A 453 27.50 -6.83 -16.58
N LEU A 454 27.02 -7.97 -16.10
CA LEU A 454 25.59 -8.23 -15.96
C LEU A 454 24.92 -7.23 -15.02
N ASP A 455 25.58 -6.86 -13.92
CA ASP A 455 25.09 -5.82 -13.01
C ASP A 455 24.99 -4.46 -13.70
N ALA A 456 26.03 -4.07 -14.44
CA ALA A 456 26.03 -2.81 -15.19
C ALA A 456 24.91 -2.76 -16.25
N ILE A 457 24.54 -3.90 -16.85
CA ILE A 457 23.38 -3.99 -17.75
C ILE A 457 22.07 -3.89 -16.96
N CYS A 458 21.96 -4.64 -15.86
CA CYS A 458 20.76 -4.66 -15.02
C CYS A 458 20.40 -3.28 -14.45
N GLU A 459 21.39 -2.48 -14.09
CA GLU A 459 21.23 -1.12 -13.57
C GLU A 459 20.60 -0.14 -14.58
N ARG A 460 20.75 -0.41 -15.88
CA ARG A 460 20.32 0.49 -16.98
C ARG A 460 19.04 0.03 -17.67
N LEU A 461 18.45 -1.07 -17.21
CA LEU A 461 17.17 -1.53 -17.73
C LEU A 461 16.03 -0.64 -17.23
N VAL A 462 15.15 -0.26 -18.14
CA VAL A 462 13.98 0.58 -17.87
C VAL A 462 12.71 -0.24 -18.05
N SER A 463 11.73 -0.04 -17.17
CA SER A 463 10.41 -0.69 -17.28
C SER A 463 9.69 -0.22 -18.56
N SER A 464 9.13 -1.16 -19.33
CA SER A 464 8.42 -0.90 -20.58
C SER A 464 7.07 -1.62 -20.58
N LEU A 465 6.03 -0.89 -20.99
CA LEU A 465 4.64 -1.35 -21.02
C LEU A 465 4.06 -1.11 -22.41
N SER A 466 3.46 -2.14 -23.01
CA SER A 466 2.81 -2.04 -24.32
C SER A 466 1.43 -2.68 -24.29
N THR A 467 0.44 -2.04 -24.90
CA THR A 467 -0.90 -2.62 -25.06
C THR A 467 -0.97 -3.58 -26.24
N GLU A 468 -2.01 -4.39 -26.31
CA GLU A 468 -2.30 -5.26 -27.45
C GLU A 468 -2.37 -4.48 -28.78
N GLY A 469 -1.86 -5.09 -29.86
CA GLY A 469 -1.93 -4.58 -31.23
C GLY A 469 -0.94 -3.45 -31.55
N THR A 470 -0.06 -3.07 -30.61
CA THR A 470 0.99 -2.08 -30.85
C THR A 470 2.15 -2.71 -31.60
N TYR A 471 2.67 -1.99 -32.59
CA TYR A 471 3.93 -2.33 -33.22
C TYR A 471 5.05 -1.71 -32.39
N ILE A 472 5.95 -2.55 -31.88
CA ILE A 472 7.13 -2.11 -31.14
C ILE A 472 8.18 -1.59 -32.12
N VAL A 473 8.39 -2.34 -33.20
CA VAL A 473 9.28 -1.97 -34.31
C VAL A 473 8.70 -2.58 -35.59
N ARG A 474 8.83 -1.90 -36.74
CA ARG A 474 8.51 -2.49 -38.04
C ARG A 474 9.80 -2.91 -38.75
N GLU A 475 9.68 -3.81 -39.71
CA GLU A 475 10.79 -4.16 -40.60
C GLU A 475 11.33 -2.87 -41.24
N ASP A 476 12.65 -2.76 -41.31
CA ASP A 476 13.43 -1.58 -41.76
C ASP A 476 13.44 -0.35 -40.83
N ASP A 477 12.62 -0.29 -39.78
CA ASP A 477 12.69 0.80 -38.80
C ASP A 477 14.00 0.77 -38.00
N PRO A 478 14.54 1.91 -37.57
CA PRO A 478 15.72 1.96 -36.71
C PRO A 478 15.43 1.34 -35.33
N VAL A 479 16.23 0.36 -34.93
CA VAL A 479 16.12 -0.27 -33.60
C VAL A 479 16.83 0.60 -32.57
N SER A 480 16.08 1.19 -31.63
CA SER A 480 16.60 2.07 -30.58
C SER A 480 16.70 1.39 -29.20
N GLU A 481 15.99 0.27 -29.00
CA GLU A 481 15.99 -0.46 -27.74
C GLU A 481 15.84 -1.97 -27.95
N MET A 482 16.42 -2.74 -27.01
CA MET A 482 16.27 -4.18 -26.91
C MET A 482 15.27 -4.48 -25.79
N LEU A 483 14.20 -5.23 -26.10
CA LEU A 483 13.12 -5.51 -25.15
C LEU A 483 13.22 -6.95 -24.63
N PHE A 484 13.18 -7.10 -23.31
CA PHE A 484 13.11 -8.37 -22.59
C PHE A 484 11.70 -8.59 -22.07
N ILE A 485 11.06 -9.67 -22.47
CA ILE A 485 9.64 -9.91 -22.20
C ILE A 485 9.52 -10.56 -20.82
N ILE A 486 8.75 -9.97 -19.92
CA ILE A 486 8.45 -10.54 -18.60
C ILE A 486 7.09 -11.23 -18.65
N ARG A 487 6.11 -10.57 -19.26
CA ARG A 487 4.73 -11.07 -19.44
C ARG A 487 4.18 -10.63 -20.79
N GLY A 488 3.23 -11.42 -21.29
CA GLY A 488 2.59 -11.19 -22.57
C GLY A 488 3.23 -11.94 -23.74
N GLN A 489 2.67 -11.75 -24.92
CA GLN A 489 3.12 -12.38 -26.15
C GLN A 489 3.28 -11.35 -27.27
N LEU A 490 4.34 -11.51 -28.04
CA LEU A 490 4.64 -10.71 -29.22
C LEU A 490 4.70 -11.61 -30.45
N GLU A 491 4.26 -11.08 -31.58
CA GLU A 491 4.45 -11.67 -32.90
C GLU A 491 5.64 -10.98 -33.56
N SER A 492 6.63 -11.76 -34.01
CA SER A 492 7.76 -11.29 -34.80
C SER A 492 7.64 -11.87 -36.22
N SER A 493 7.41 -11.01 -37.20
CA SER A 493 7.22 -11.40 -38.61
C SER A 493 8.23 -10.73 -39.52
N THR A 494 8.67 -11.40 -40.58
CA THR A 494 9.58 -10.84 -41.61
C THR A 494 9.09 -11.18 -43.01
N THR A 495 9.29 -10.23 -43.92
CA THR A 495 9.01 -10.37 -45.36
C THR A 495 10.28 -10.52 -46.21
N ASP A 496 11.45 -10.65 -45.57
CA ASP A 496 12.77 -10.73 -46.24
C ASP A 496 12.96 -9.57 -47.23
N GLY A 497 12.66 -8.34 -46.78
CA GLY A 497 12.75 -7.14 -47.61
C GLY A 497 11.72 -7.08 -48.75
N GLY A 498 10.49 -7.55 -48.50
CA GLY A 498 9.37 -7.47 -49.45
C GLY A 498 9.37 -8.53 -50.55
N ARG A 499 10.03 -9.67 -50.34
CA ARG A 499 10.07 -10.76 -51.32
C ARG A 499 8.69 -11.39 -51.49
N SER A 500 8.16 -11.39 -52.73
CA SER A 500 6.83 -11.95 -52.99
C SER A 500 6.76 -13.44 -52.65
N GLY A 501 5.78 -13.82 -51.83
CA GLY A 501 5.57 -15.21 -51.38
C GLY A 501 6.42 -15.66 -50.19
N PHE A 502 7.20 -14.78 -49.56
CA PHE A 502 7.94 -15.09 -48.32
C PHE A 502 7.33 -14.35 -47.13
N PHE A 503 6.77 -15.09 -46.17
CA PHE A 503 6.30 -14.58 -44.89
C PHE A 503 6.64 -15.59 -43.80
N ASN A 504 7.43 -15.17 -42.82
CA ASN A 504 7.75 -15.99 -41.65
C ASN A 504 7.32 -15.23 -40.40
N SER A 505 6.55 -15.90 -39.53
CA SER A 505 6.07 -15.34 -38.25
C SER A 505 6.40 -16.31 -37.11
N ILE A 506 6.89 -15.76 -35.99
CA ILE A 506 7.16 -16.48 -34.76
C ILE A 506 6.58 -15.72 -33.57
N THR A 507 5.99 -16.44 -32.62
CA THR A 507 5.51 -15.86 -31.37
C THR A 507 6.61 -15.86 -30.31
N LEU A 508 6.99 -14.69 -29.81
CA LEU A 508 7.87 -14.49 -28.67
C LEU A 508 7.05 -14.55 -27.37
N ARG A 509 7.58 -15.28 -26.39
CA ARG A 509 6.93 -15.62 -25.12
C ARG A 509 7.69 -15.00 -23.94
N PRO A 510 7.15 -15.09 -22.71
CA PRO A 510 7.85 -14.65 -21.51
C PRO A 510 9.28 -15.22 -21.38
N GLY A 511 10.22 -14.28 -21.28
CA GLY A 511 11.66 -14.47 -21.21
C GLY A 511 12.37 -14.66 -22.54
N ASP A 512 11.67 -14.52 -23.67
CA ASP A 512 12.29 -14.19 -24.96
C ASP A 512 12.60 -12.68 -25.03
N PHE A 513 13.28 -12.26 -26.09
CA PHE A 513 13.68 -10.86 -26.31
C PHE A 513 13.62 -10.49 -27.80
N CYS A 514 13.61 -9.18 -28.10
CA CYS A 514 13.75 -8.65 -29.46
C CYS A 514 14.68 -7.42 -29.49
N GLY A 515 15.14 -7.02 -30.68
CA GLY A 515 16.13 -5.95 -30.87
C GLY A 515 17.57 -6.43 -30.74
N GLU A 516 17.84 -7.70 -31.09
CA GLU A 516 19.17 -8.31 -31.02
C GLU A 516 20.18 -7.68 -31.98
N GLU A 517 19.70 -6.96 -32.99
CA GLU A 517 20.49 -6.15 -33.90
C GLU A 517 21.34 -5.10 -33.16
N LEU A 518 20.90 -4.63 -31.99
CA LEU A 518 21.67 -3.70 -31.18
C LEU A 518 22.94 -4.32 -30.60
N LEU A 519 22.97 -5.63 -30.37
CA LEU A 519 24.16 -6.31 -29.87
C LEU A 519 25.31 -6.23 -30.87
N THR A 520 25.01 -6.33 -32.17
CA THR A 520 26.02 -6.23 -33.24
C THR A 520 26.52 -4.80 -33.37
N TRP A 521 25.59 -3.85 -33.35
CA TRP A 521 25.85 -2.43 -33.46
C TRP A 521 26.68 -1.87 -32.28
N ALA A 522 26.38 -2.28 -31.05
CA ALA A 522 27.07 -1.79 -29.86
C ALA A 522 28.58 -2.12 -29.86
N LEU A 523 28.98 -3.21 -30.51
CA LEU A 523 30.38 -3.63 -30.62
C LEU A 523 31.19 -2.88 -31.70
N LEU A 524 30.53 -2.14 -32.60
CA LEU A 524 31.19 -1.41 -33.69
C LEU A 524 31.73 -0.06 -33.20
N PRO A 525 33.05 0.20 -33.20
CA PRO A 525 33.63 1.39 -32.56
C PRO A 525 33.11 2.73 -33.10
N ASN A 526 32.72 2.81 -34.38
CA ASN A 526 32.33 4.05 -35.06
C ASN A 526 30.88 4.05 -35.60
N ALA A 527 29.98 3.26 -35.02
CA ALA A 527 28.59 3.23 -35.49
C ALA A 527 27.79 4.43 -34.97
N THR A 528 27.39 5.33 -35.88
CA THR A 528 26.57 6.51 -35.56
C THR A 528 25.09 6.30 -35.79
N ASN A 529 24.72 5.46 -36.76
CA ASN A 529 23.32 5.22 -37.14
C ASN A 529 22.82 3.93 -36.50
N TYR A 530 21.58 3.92 -36.03
CA TYR A 530 20.93 2.72 -35.50
C TYR A 530 20.79 1.64 -36.58
N PRO A 531 20.87 0.34 -36.19
CA PRO A 531 20.65 -0.75 -37.13
C PRO A 531 19.17 -0.79 -37.55
N SER A 532 18.90 -1.08 -38.82
CA SER A 532 17.55 -1.34 -39.32
C SER A 532 17.04 -2.70 -38.80
N SER A 533 15.79 -2.74 -38.39
CA SER A 533 15.14 -3.95 -37.89
C SER A 533 14.96 -4.96 -39.02
N THR A 534 15.30 -6.22 -38.76
CA THR A 534 15.08 -7.31 -39.74
C THR A 534 13.65 -7.86 -39.72
N ARG A 535 12.85 -7.47 -38.72
CA ARG A 535 11.51 -8.01 -38.47
C ARG A 535 10.55 -6.94 -37.96
N SER A 536 9.28 -7.11 -38.26
CA SER A 536 8.20 -6.39 -37.60
C SER A 536 7.80 -7.12 -36.32
N VAL A 537 7.76 -6.41 -35.19
CA VAL A 537 7.35 -6.95 -33.89
C VAL A 537 6.07 -6.27 -33.44
N ARG A 538 5.01 -7.06 -33.23
CA ARG A 538 3.67 -6.60 -32.83
C ARG A 538 3.23 -7.30 -31.55
N THR A 539 2.60 -6.58 -30.63
CA THR A 539 2.01 -7.19 -29.42
C THR A 539 0.72 -7.94 -29.74
N LEU A 540 0.61 -9.18 -29.26
CA LEU A 540 -0.62 -9.98 -29.35
C LEU A 540 -1.48 -9.88 -28.09
N THR A 541 -0.85 -9.60 -26.95
CA THR A 541 -1.50 -9.32 -25.67
C THR A 541 -0.88 -8.06 -25.08
N GLU A 542 -1.35 -7.61 -23.92
CA GLU A 542 -0.59 -6.64 -23.16
C GLU A 542 0.76 -7.23 -22.72
N VAL A 543 1.82 -6.43 -22.85
CA VAL A 543 3.20 -6.84 -22.63
C VAL A 543 3.84 -5.95 -21.58
N GLU A 544 4.46 -6.62 -20.60
CA GLU A 544 5.34 -6.02 -19.60
C GLU A 544 6.74 -6.54 -19.85
N GLY A 545 7.69 -5.61 -19.92
CA GLY A 545 9.08 -5.92 -20.24
C GLY A 545 10.07 -4.94 -19.65
N PHE A 546 11.35 -5.27 -19.77
CA PHE A 546 12.42 -4.31 -19.57
C PHE A 546 13.02 -3.93 -20.91
N ALA A 547 13.28 -2.65 -21.14
CA ALA A 547 13.97 -2.14 -22.31
C ALA A 547 15.41 -1.75 -21.94
N LEU A 548 16.37 -2.21 -22.75
CA LEU A 548 17.76 -1.72 -22.74
C LEU A 548 17.94 -0.80 -23.94
N ARG A 549 18.15 0.49 -23.66
CA ARG A 549 18.34 1.50 -24.72
C ARG A 549 19.69 1.30 -25.40
N ALA A 550 19.74 1.63 -26.70
CA ALA A 550 20.95 1.53 -27.50
C ALA A 550 22.12 2.33 -26.88
N GLU A 551 21.85 3.54 -26.40
CA GLU A 551 22.84 4.41 -25.76
C GLU A 551 23.45 3.77 -24.50
N ASP A 552 22.61 3.13 -23.68
CA ASP A 552 23.04 2.45 -22.46
C ASP A 552 23.84 1.19 -22.74
N LEU A 553 23.40 0.39 -23.73
CA LEU A 553 24.16 -0.76 -24.20
C LEU A 553 25.52 -0.32 -24.77
N LYS A 554 25.57 0.79 -25.51
CA LYS A 554 26.82 1.34 -26.07
C LYS A 554 27.76 1.84 -24.97
N PHE A 555 27.22 2.50 -23.96
CA PHE A 555 27.97 2.95 -22.80
C PHE A 555 28.64 1.76 -22.09
N VAL A 556 27.88 0.71 -21.82
CA VAL A 556 28.40 -0.53 -21.20
C VAL A 556 29.45 -1.18 -22.12
N ALA A 557 29.20 -1.21 -23.43
CA ALA A 557 30.14 -1.75 -24.41
C ALA A 557 31.51 -1.05 -24.40
N ASN A 558 31.50 0.28 -24.32
CA ASN A 558 32.71 1.09 -24.29
C ASN A 558 33.47 0.99 -22.96
N GLN A 559 32.75 0.85 -21.83
CA GLN A 559 33.36 0.79 -20.51
C GLN A 559 34.07 -0.54 -20.24
N PHE A 560 33.51 -1.65 -20.74
CA PHE A 560 34.03 -2.99 -20.49
C PHE A 560 34.73 -3.56 -21.72
N LYS A 561 36.04 -3.28 -21.83
CA LYS A 561 36.91 -3.81 -22.91
C LYS A 561 36.90 -5.35 -23.04
N TYR A 562 36.45 -6.07 -22.01
CA TYR A 562 36.23 -7.52 -22.03
C TYR A 562 35.25 -7.97 -23.13
N LEU A 563 34.30 -7.11 -23.53
CA LEU A 563 33.38 -7.36 -24.63
C LEU A 563 34.08 -7.58 -25.99
N HIS A 564 35.33 -7.16 -26.13
CA HIS A 564 36.17 -7.41 -27.30
C HIS A 564 36.99 -8.72 -27.22
N SER A 565 36.78 -9.57 -26.22
CA SER A 565 37.47 -10.87 -26.11
C SER A 565 37.18 -11.78 -27.31
N LYS A 566 38.20 -12.44 -27.86
CA LYS A 566 38.06 -13.39 -28.99
C LYS A 566 37.01 -14.50 -28.72
N LYS A 567 36.84 -14.89 -27.45
CA LYS A 567 35.83 -15.87 -27.03
C LYS A 567 34.41 -15.34 -27.23
N LEU A 568 34.16 -14.10 -26.80
CA LEU A 568 32.88 -13.41 -26.97
C LEU A 568 32.62 -13.07 -28.44
N GLN A 569 33.65 -12.72 -29.21
CA GLN A 569 33.54 -12.51 -30.67
C GLN A 569 33.09 -13.79 -31.40
N HIS A 570 33.62 -14.95 -31.01
CA HIS A 570 33.21 -16.24 -31.58
C HIS A 570 31.78 -16.60 -31.17
N ALA A 571 31.43 -16.43 -29.90
CA ALA A 571 30.06 -16.62 -29.43
C ALA A 571 29.09 -15.71 -30.19
N PHE A 572 29.44 -14.45 -30.37
CA PHE A 572 28.67 -13.49 -31.13
C PHE A 572 28.46 -13.92 -32.59
N ARG A 573 29.52 -14.30 -33.32
CA ARG A 573 29.38 -14.85 -34.70
C ARG A 573 28.50 -16.10 -34.72
N TYR A 574 28.62 -16.93 -33.69
CA TYR A 574 27.86 -18.15 -33.57
C TYR A 574 26.37 -17.88 -33.28
N TYR A 575 26.01 -16.86 -32.50
CA TYR A 575 24.62 -16.57 -32.12
C TYR A 575 23.94 -15.50 -32.99
N SER A 576 24.70 -14.66 -33.70
CA SER A 576 24.14 -13.60 -34.55
C SER A 576 23.42 -14.17 -35.77
N HIS A 577 22.15 -13.80 -35.94
CA HIS A 577 21.35 -14.18 -37.09
C HIS A 577 21.98 -13.72 -38.42
N GLN A 578 22.53 -12.50 -38.47
CA GLN A 578 23.17 -11.95 -39.67
C GLN A 578 24.34 -12.83 -40.15
N TRP A 579 25.22 -13.26 -39.23
CA TRP A 579 26.36 -14.13 -39.54
C TRP A 579 25.93 -15.55 -39.93
N ARG A 580 24.91 -16.11 -39.26
CA ARG A 580 24.34 -17.42 -39.61
C ARG A 580 23.72 -17.41 -41.01
N THR A 581 22.92 -16.39 -41.32
CA THR A 581 22.26 -16.24 -42.62
C THR A 581 23.28 -16.03 -43.73
N TRP A 582 24.27 -15.15 -43.51
CA TRP A 582 25.39 -15.01 -44.45
C TRP A 582 26.14 -16.32 -44.68
N GLY A 583 26.47 -17.04 -43.60
CA GLY A 583 27.14 -18.34 -43.68
C GLY A 583 26.32 -19.38 -44.44
N ALA A 584 25.02 -19.47 -44.18
CA ALA A 584 24.11 -20.37 -44.89
C ALA A 584 24.01 -20.02 -46.38
N CYS A 585 23.84 -18.74 -46.73
CA CYS A 585 23.80 -18.27 -48.11
C CYS A 585 25.14 -18.53 -48.84
N PHE A 586 26.26 -18.34 -48.15
CA PHE A 586 27.59 -18.62 -48.71
C PHE A 586 27.78 -20.10 -49.01
N ILE A 587 27.41 -20.99 -48.08
CA ILE A 587 27.44 -22.44 -48.27
C ILE A 587 26.51 -22.83 -49.42
N GLN A 588 25.29 -22.29 -49.47
CA GLN A 588 24.34 -22.52 -50.57
C GLN A 588 24.90 -22.07 -51.92
N ALA A 589 25.56 -20.91 -51.98
CA ALA A 589 26.19 -20.38 -53.19
C ALA A 589 27.33 -21.31 -53.66
N ALA A 590 28.21 -21.71 -52.73
CA ALA A 590 29.32 -22.60 -53.00
C ALA A 590 28.85 -23.97 -53.48
N TRP A 591 27.84 -24.55 -52.82
CA TRP A 591 27.23 -25.82 -53.20
C TRP A 591 26.59 -25.77 -54.61
N ARG A 592 25.82 -24.71 -54.90
CA ARG A 592 25.24 -24.52 -56.25
C ARG A 592 26.33 -24.35 -57.31
N LYS A 593 27.43 -23.66 -57.02
CA LYS A 593 28.59 -23.53 -57.92
C LYS A 593 29.26 -24.88 -58.16
N TYR A 594 29.46 -25.69 -57.12
CA TYR A 594 29.97 -27.05 -57.23
C TYR A 594 29.05 -27.93 -58.09
N LYS A 595 27.74 -27.92 -57.82
CA LYS A 595 26.75 -28.71 -58.58
C LYS A 595 26.75 -28.33 -60.07
N ARG A 596 26.82 -27.04 -60.40
CA ARG A 596 26.96 -26.57 -61.80
C ARG A 596 28.24 -27.08 -62.46
N ARG A 597 29.38 -27.04 -61.77
CA ARG A 597 30.66 -27.54 -62.30
C ARG A 597 30.63 -29.05 -62.51
N LYS A 598 30.02 -29.80 -61.59
CA LYS A 598 29.87 -31.26 -61.70
C LYS A 598 29.01 -31.62 -62.91
N LEU A 599 27.87 -30.95 -63.07
CA LEU A 599 26.93 -31.19 -64.17
C LEU A 599 27.54 -30.80 -65.52
N ALA A 600 28.27 -29.68 -65.60
CA ALA A 600 29.02 -29.30 -66.81
C ALA A 600 30.12 -30.32 -67.16
N LYS A 601 30.80 -30.89 -66.16
CA LYS A 601 31.81 -31.93 -66.38
C LYS A 601 31.18 -33.25 -66.84
N GLU A 602 30.02 -33.61 -66.31
CA GLU A 602 29.23 -34.77 -66.76
C GLU A 602 28.75 -34.58 -68.21
N LEU A 603 28.25 -33.40 -68.57
CA LEU A 603 27.87 -33.07 -69.96
C LEU A 603 29.05 -33.13 -70.93
N LEU A 604 30.22 -32.58 -70.56
CA LEU A 604 31.43 -32.66 -71.39
C LEU A 604 31.93 -34.11 -71.58
N LEU A 605 31.77 -34.96 -70.57
CA LEU A 605 32.09 -36.38 -70.70
C LEU A 605 31.10 -37.11 -71.63
N GLN A 606 29.83 -36.68 -71.65
CA GLN A 606 28.81 -37.22 -72.52
C GLN A 606 29.01 -36.78 -73.98
N GLU A 607 29.34 -35.51 -74.23
CA GLU A 607 29.69 -34.98 -75.56
C GLU A 607 30.97 -35.63 -76.13
N ASN A 608 31.98 -35.90 -75.29
CA ASN A 608 33.20 -36.60 -75.70
C ASN A 608 32.98 -38.11 -75.95
N ALA A 609 31.98 -38.73 -75.33
CA ALA A 609 31.62 -40.13 -75.59
C ALA A 609 30.86 -40.27 -76.92
N GLU A 610 30.04 -39.29 -77.31
CA GLU A 610 29.29 -39.29 -78.57
C GLU A 610 30.16 -38.94 -79.79
N SER A 611 31.24 -38.16 -79.60
CA SER A 611 32.18 -37.81 -80.69
C SER A 611 33.28 -38.85 -80.95
N GLY A 612 33.39 -39.90 -80.12
CA GLY A 612 34.37 -40.99 -80.27
C GLY A 612 33.92 -42.22 -81.07
N SER A 613 32.70 -42.24 -81.62
CA SER A 613 32.10 -43.42 -82.27
C SER A 613 31.88 -43.26 -83.79
N GLY A 614 32.83 -42.69 -84.52
CA GLY A 614 32.72 -42.53 -85.97
C GLY A 614 34.04 -42.58 -86.71
N GLY A 615 34.56 -43.79 -86.98
CA GLY A 615 35.56 -43.95 -88.03
C GLY A 615 36.40 -45.23 -87.97
N SER A 616 35.98 -46.27 -88.68
CA SER A 616 36.91 -47.17 -89.39
C SER A 616 36.16 -48.09 -90.36
N SER A 617 36.36 -47.91 -91.68
CA SER A 617 36.68 -48.99 -92.65
C SER A 617 36.91 -48.43 -94.07
N PRO A 618 37.71 -49.10 -94.93
CA PRO A 618 38.54 -48.44 -95.92
C PRO A 618 38.12 -48.62 -97.39
N LEU A 619 38.52 -47.60 -98.19
CA LEU A 619 38.86 -47.54 -99.62
C LEU A 619 38.48 -48.70 -100.58
N SER A 620 37.78 -48.35 -101.68
CA SER A 620 38.02 -48.90 -103.03
C SER A 620 37.49 -47.97 -104.14
N ASP A 621 38.26 -47.91 -105.23
CA ASP A 621 38.12 -47.13 -106.48
C ASP A 621 36.81 -47.29 -107.30
N GLY A 622 36.52 -46.32 -108.17
CA GLY A 622 35.82 -46.57 -109.44
C GLY A 622 34.87 -45.49 -109.99
N GLN A 623 35.33 -44.77 -111.02
CA GLN A 623 34.63 -44.11 -112.15
C GLN A 623 33.12 -43.78 -112.16
N GLY A 624 32.82 -42.54 -112.60
CA GLY A 624 31.83 -42.25 -113.65
C GLY A 624 30.48 -41.65 -113.24
N GLY A 625 30.03 -40.62 -113.98
CA GLY A 625 28.60 -40.37 -114.24
C GLY A 625 27.90 -39.19 -113.53
N SER A 626 27.55 -38.18 -114.34
CA SER A 626 26.46 -37.19 -114.28
C SER A 626 25.41 -37.17 -113.14
N GLN A 627 25.09 -35.93 -112.72
CA GLN A 627 23.79 -35.36 -112.30
C GLN A 627 22.92 -36.12 -111.27
N GLN A 628 22.62 -35.48 -110.12
CA GLN A 628 21.34 -34.80 -109.83
C GLN A 628 21.27 -34.37 -108.35
N PHE A 629 20.55 -33.27 -108.10
CA PHE A 629 20.43 -32.50 -106.86
C PHE A 629 19.88 -33.26 -105.64
N GLY A 630 20.36 -32.87 -104.45
CA GLY A 630 19.75 -33.19 -103.14
C GLY A 630 20.00 -32.05 -102.14
N VAL A 631 19.04 -31.14 -102.06
CA VAL A 631 18.98 -29.96 -101.18
C VAL A 631 18.86 -30.40 -99.72
N GLY A 632 19.75 -29.95 -98.82
CA GLY A 632 19.62 -30.28 -97.39
C GLY A 632 20.66 -29.72 -96.41
N ALA A 633 21.77 -29.12 -96.87
CA ALA A 633 22.85 -28.68 -95.96
C ALA A 633 23.16 -27.17 -95.98
N THR A 634 22.46 -26.36 -96.77
CA THR A 634 22.73 -24.93 -96.95
C THR A 634 21.83 -23.98 -96.16
N MET A 635 20.92 -24.50 -95.32
CA MET A 635 20.04 -23.67 -94.47
C MET A 635 20.54 -23.47 -93.02
N MET A 636 21.65 -24.10 -92.62
CA MET A 636 22.22 -23.92 -91.26
C MET A 636 23.59 -23.22 -91.22
N ALA A 637 24.16 -22.84 -92.36
CA ALA A 637 25.44 -22.12 -92.41
C ALA A 637 25.32 -20.59 -92.62
N SER A 638 24.15 -20.07 -93.01
CA SER A 638 23.97 -18.65 -93.36
C SER A 638 23.54 -17.75 -92.19
N LYS A 639 23.21 -18.29 -91.01
CA LYS A 639 22.91 -17.49 -89.80
C LYS A 639 24.10 -17.28 -88.85
N PHE A 640 25.22 -17.97 -89.06
CA PHE A 640 26.37 -17.89 -88.15
C PHE A 640 27.47 -16.91 -88.60
N ALA A 641 27.48 -16.50 -89.87
CA ALA A 641 28.56 -15.68 -90.44
C ALA A 641 28.26 -14.16 -90.49
N ALA A 642 27.05 -13.71 -90.14
CA ALA A 642 26.65 -12.31 -90.31
C ALA A 642 26.98 -11.38 -89.12
N ASN A 643 27.52 -11.89 -88.00
CA ASN A 643 27.65 -11.07 -86.78
C ASN A 643 29.05 -10.97 -86.16
N THR A 644 30.13 -11.38 -86.85
CA THR A 644 31.48 -11.44 -86.24
C THR A 644 32.58 -10.67 -86.98
N ARG A 645 32.27 -9.63 -87.76
CA ARG A 645 33.32 -8.74 -88.31
C ARG A 645 32.92 -7.26 -88.40
N ARG A 646 33.03 -6.54 -87.28
CA ARG A 646 33.57 -5.16 -87.22
C ARG A 646 33.67 -4.67 -85.76
N GLY A 647 34.89 -4.37 -85.32
CA GLY A 647 35.16 -3.63 -84.07
C GLY A 647 36.20 -4.28 -83.16
N ILE A 648 37.49 -4.17 -83.50
CA ILE A 648 38.61 -4.35 -82.56
C ILE A 648 38.93 -2.98 -81.98
N GLY A 649 38.88 -2.88 -80.65
CA GLY A 649 39.27 -1.70 -79.87
C GLY A 649 38.69 -1.79 -78.48
N ASP A 650 39.51 -2.24 -77.52
CA ASP A 650 39.35 -2.21 -76.07
C ASP A 650 37.94 -2.07 -75.51
N HIS A 651 37.35 -3.18 -75.05
CA HIS A 651 36.70 -3.24 -73.74
C HIS A 651 36.24 -4.68 -73.43
N LYS A 652 36.66 -5.11 -72.24
CA LYS A 652 36.21 -6.27 -71.46
C LYS A 652 34.68 -6.23 -71.31
N VAL A 653 33.92 -7.10 -71.98
CA VAL A 653 32.45 -7.18 -71.85
C VAL A 653 32.01 -8.64 -71.78
N THR A 654 31.62 -9.14 -70.60
CA THR A 654 30.25 -9.24 -70.07
C THR A 654 29.41 -10.31 -70.75
N SER A 655 29.25 -11.45 -70.07
CA SER A 655 28.28 -12.49 -70.42
C SER A 655 26.86 -12.01 -70.13
N VAL A 656 26.00 -12.02 -71.15
CA VAL A 656 24.57 -11.68 -71.06
C VAL A 656 23.81 -12.84 -70.40
N ASP A 657 22.95 -12.45 -69.46
CA ASP A 657 22.12 -13.29 -68.60
C ASP A 657 21.04 -14.07 -69.37
N SER A 658 20.97 -15.38 -69.10
CA SER A 658 19.78 -16.20 -69.36
C SER A 658 18.80 -16.06 -68.18
N SER A 659 17.72 -15.34 -68.41
CA SER A 659 16.59 -15.12 -67.50
C SER A 659 15.74 -16.39 -67.36
N THR A 660 15.99 -17.19 -66.30
CA THR A 660 14.99 -18.11 -65.65
C THR A 660 15.56 -18.87 -64.42
N SER A 661 16.63 -18.36 -63.78
CA SER A 661 17.13 -18.93 -62.52
C SER A 661 17.38 -17.80 -61.52
N LEU A 662 16.59 -17.77 -60.44
CA LEU A 662 16.77 -16.97 -59.21
C LEU A 662 18.21 -16.44 -59.04
N LYS A 663 18.44 -15.18 -59.42
CA LYS A 663 19.65 -14.44 -58.99
C LYS A 663 19.57 -14.32 -57.47
N MET A 664 20.56 -14.88 -56.76
CA MET A 664 20.65 -14.65 -55.32
C MET A 664 21.05 -13.20 -55.06
N PRO A 665 20.52 -12.57 -54.01
CA PRO A 665 20.99 -11.26 -53.60
C PRO A 665 22.49 -11.33 -53.32
N GLN A 666 23.22 -10.32 -53.77
CA GLN A 666 24.57 -10.08 -53.27
C GLN A 666 24.42 -9.60 -51.83
N LEU A 667 24.36 -10.54 -50.88
CA LEU A 667 24.49 -10.20 -49.47
C LEU A 667 25.95 -9.80 -49.24
N PHE A 668 26.16 -8.53 -48.92
CA PHE A 668 27.45 -8.05 -48.44
C PHE A 668 27.86 -8.89 -47.23
N LYS A 669 29.12 -9.31 -47.21
CA LYS A 669 29.72 -9.88 -46.00
C LYS A 669 29.43 -8.90 -44.87
N PRO A 670 28.75 -9.30 -43.77
CA PRO A 670 28.58 -8.42 -42.63
C PRO A 670 29.94 -7.84 -42.27
N ASP A 671 30.01 -6.53 -42.07
CA ASP A 671 31.28 -5.88 -41.80
C ASP A 671 31.94 -6.63 -40.63
N GLU A 672 33.17 -7.09 -40.88
CA GLU A 672 33.95 -7.60 -39.78
C GLU A 672 34.04 -6.46 -38.76
N PRO A 673 33.70 -6.70 -37.49
CA PRO A 673 34.01 -5.72 -36.46
C PRO A 673 35.51 -5.44 -36.58
N ARG A 674 35.84 -4.26 -37.12
CA ARG A 674 37.21 -3.81 -37.26
C ARG A 674 37.61 -3.39 -35.85
N PHE A 675 38.39 -4.27 -35.22
CA PHE A 675 38.91 -4.06 -33.88
C PHE A 675 40.08 -3.10 -33.93
#